data_AF-A0A6P9AS37-F1
#
_entry.id   AF-A0A6P9AS37-F1
#
_cell.length_a   1.000
_cell.length_b   1.000
_cell.length_c   1.000
_cell.angle_alpha   90.00
_cell.angle_beta   90.00
_cell.angle_gamma   90.00
#
_symmetry.space_group_name_H-M   'P 1'
#
loop_
_entity.id
_entity.type
_entity.pdbx_description
1 polymer ?
#
loop_
_entity_poly.entity_id
_entity_poly.type
_entity_poly.pdbx_seq_one_letter_code
_entity_poly.pdbx_strand_id
1 'polypeptide(L)'
;MPVSDPRGDAGRWANVSYRVRQPNAVEPAPRRKKQSWFHKFCRCCAGHRDDSDWTPAPGEVPGARRTDPVIREGMLVIKKIDLMSSRTGTNRCAHHTDEYEYNNLIIRRGQPFEMKLHFQQPFDYEDHRICLEFLVGPNPQASKGTHILVPVGGSMPGMGWSAEMTSSDDDTMSIRVCPSPRAVIGKYQFSVKTRSKAGEYAAPFDPNNEVYILFNPWCPGKLWGGISGAGESLECGQKSQNGHRNGAVIAQRGPGKPRFPAPMTFLLVSPQFDHGILDACLFMLDKRGMPHASRSDPIMVSRVVSAMVNSLDDNGVLVGNWTGDYSRGTNPSAWVGSRDILLKYLRTGYPVLYGQCWVFAGVVTSVLRCLGIATRTVTNYNSAHDTDVSLTMDIYFDENMKPLEHLNADSVWNFHVWNDCWMTRPDLPSGFDGWQVVDATPQESSSGIFCCGPCSVEAIKNGLVYMKYDASFCFAEVNSDKVYWQRQGDGSFKIVYVEEKAIGHLISTKAVGSHQRQDITSLYKHPEGSEAERKAVETAAKHGTKAHIYTNKEWGEDISVTVDTQEAYTGQDISLRVILKNRSSMPRNVSLNLFVAVMYYTGVTGSNFKQEQRQVQVPAGGAQQVPMVISYPEYKPHLVDQGAMKLSISGKVTETGQVIAKEHTFRLRTPDLTMTLLGPAIVGQETQVQIVFKNPLPVVLTNVTFHMEGSGLSTPNTMTVG
;
A
#
# COMPACT_ATOMS: atom_id res chain seq x y z
N MET A 1 24.38 -27.43 23.44
CA MET A 1 23.34 -27.83 22.47
C MET A 1 23.66 -27.14 21.15
N PRO A 2 23.60 -27.81 19.99
CA PRO A 2 24.05 -27.20 18.75
C PRO A 2 23.05 -26.14 18.27
N VAL A 3 23.61 -25.04 17.78
CA VAL A 3 22.94 -23.86 17.22
C VAL A 3 22.41 -24.21 15.83
N SER A 4 21.11 -24.03 15.60
CA SER A 4 20.48 -24.21 14.30
C SER A 4 20.77 -23.02 13.37
N ASP A 5 21.21 -23.33 12.15
CA ASP A 5 21.50 -22.39 11.06
C ASP A 5 20.23 -21.57 10.67
N PRO A 6 20.28 -20.22 10.68
CA PRO A 6 19.14 -19.37 10.34
C PRO A 6 18.81 -19.31 8.84
N ARG A 7 19.47 -20.08 7.97
CA ARG A 7 19.17 -20.16 6.52
C ARG A 7 18.21 -21.29 6.13
N GLY A 8 17.55 -21.91 7.11
CA GLY A 8 16.71 -23.10 6.92
C GLY A 8 15.21 -22.87 6.70
N ASP A 9 14.73 -21.63 6.54
CA ASP A 9 13.29 -21.37 6.33
C ASP A 9 13.00 -21.20 4.82
N ALA A 10 13.05 -22.33 4.10
CA ALA A 10 12.47 -22.40 2.77
C ALA A 10 10.96 -22.21 2.89
N GLY A 11 10.49 -21.09 2.35
CA GLY A 11 9.09 -20.68 2.32
C GLY A 11 8.15 -21.85 2.08
N ARG A 12 7.15 -21.96 2.97
CA ARG A 12 6.16 -23.04 3.02
C ARG A 12 5.16 -22.96 1.86
N TRP A 13 5.61 -23.19 0.64
CA TRP A 13 4.80 -23.61 -0.51
C TRP A 13 5.64 -24.55 -1.37
N ALA A 14 5.24 -25.82 -1.42
CA ALA A 14 5.93 -26.84 -2.22
C ALA A 14 5.86 -26.49 -3.71
N ASN A 15 7.02 -26.55 -4.36
CA ASN A 15 7.21 -26.48 -5.81
C ASN A 15 6.17 -27.34 -6.55
N VAL A 16 5.26 -26.70 -7.28
CA VAL A 16 4.49 -27.39 -8.33
C VAL A 16 5.43 -27.55 -9.51
N SER A 17 6.14 -28.67 -9.53
CA SER A 17 6.95 -29.09 -10.67
C SER A 17 6.10 -29.14 -11.94
N TYR A 18 6.47 -28.33 -12.94
CA TYR A 18 5.95 -28.39 -14.30
C TYR A 18 6.34 -29.76 -14.90
N ARG A 19 5.39 -30.69 -15.06
CA ARG A 19 5.61 -31.90 -15.86
C ARG A 19 5.27 -31.61 -17.32
N VAL A 20 6.30 -31.48 -18.14
CA VAL A 20 6.22 -31.56 -19.59
C VAL A 20 5.74 -32.97 -19.97
N ARG A 21 4.62 -33.09 -20.70
CA ARG A 21 4.21 -34.36 -21.31
C ARG A 21 5.16 -34.67 -22.46
N GLN A 22 5.92 -35.76 -22.35
CA GLN A 22 6.50 -36.42 -23.52
C GLN A 22 5.46 -37.39 -24.12
N PRO A 23 5.32 -37.45 -25.45
CA PRO A 23 4.44 -38.41 -26.12
C PRO A 23 5.14 -39.77 -26.26
N ASN A 24 4.35 -40.85 -26.16
CA ASN A 24 4.69 -42.26 -26.39
C ASN A 24 5.33 -43.02 -25.21
N ALA A 25 4.47 -43.55 -24.33
CA ALA A 25 4.73 -44.81 -23.64
C ALA A 25 3.42 -45.60 -23.52
N VAL A 26 3.45 -46.87 -23.92
CA VAL A 26 2.33 -47.81 -24.00
C VAL A 26 1.89 -48.24 -22.59
N GLU A 27 0.60 -48.13 -22.29
CA GLU A 27 0.00 -48.62 -21.02
C GLU A 27 -0.10 -50.16 -21.00
N PRO A 28 0.19 -50.84 -19.88
CA PRO A 28 -0.17 -52.25 -19.70
C PRO A 28 -1.59 -52.40 -19.12
N ALA A 29 -2.29 -53.42 -19.61
CA ALA A 29 -3.69 -53.75 -19.31
C ALA A 29 -4.01 -53.97 -17.80
N PRO A 30 -5.26 -53.72 -17.36
CA PRO A 30 -5.63 -53.80 -15.95
C PRO A 30 -5.80 -55.25 -15.48
N ARG A 31 -5.17 -55.58 -14.34
CA ARG A 31 -5.40 -56.85 -13.63
C ARG A 31 -6.76 -56.86 -12.92
N ARG A 32 -7.63 -57.80 -13.32
CA ARG A 32 -8.87 -58.19 -12.63
C ARG A 32 -8.58 -58.60 -11.19
N LYS A 33 -9.16 -57.90 -10.20
CA LYS A 33 -9.30 -58.40 -8.82
C LYS A 33 -10.72 -58.93 -8.61
N LYS A 34 -10.79 -60.17 -8.13
CA LYS A 34 -12.02 -60.93 -7.82
C LYS A 34 -12.85 -60.21 -6.76
N GLN A 35 -14.16 -60.11 -7.00
CA GLN A 35 -15.17 -59.81 -6.01
C GLN A 35 -15.28 -60.97 -5.01
N SER A 36 -15.25 -60.67 -3.72
CA SER A 36 -15.72 -61.55 -2.66
C SER A 36 -16.82 -60.81 -1.92
N TRP A 37 -18.00 -61.43 -1.93
CA TRP A 37 -19.19 -61.05 -1.18
C TRP A 37 -19.00 -61.50 0.27
N PHE A 38 -19.02 -60.55 1.21
CA PHE A 38 -19.42 -60.80 2.59
C PHE A 38 -20.29 -59.64 3.04
N HIS A 39 -21.62 -59.86 3.01
CA HIS A 39 -22.58 -59.04 3.73
C HIS A 39 -22.36 -59.24 5.23
N LYS A 40 -21.62 -58.33 5.87
CA LYS A 40 -21.80 -58.03 7.29
C LYS A 40 -22.59 -56.73 7.35
N PHE A 41 -23.88 -56.85 7.64
CA PHE A 41 -24.72 -55.73 8.07
C PHE A 41 -24.03 -55.03 9.25
N CYS A 42 -23.43 -53.87 8.99
CA CYS A 42 -22.96 -52.99 10.06
C CYS A 42 -24.17 -52.26 10.64
N ARG A 43 -24.30 -52.30 11.96
CA ARG A 43 -25.29 -51.52 12.73
C ARG A 43 -25.10 -50.00 12.62
N CYS A 44 -24.10 -49.53 11.88
CA CYS A 44 -23.81 -48.13 11.60
C CYS A 44 -24.62 -47.52 10.44
N CYS A 45 -25.28 -48.34 9.62
CA CYS A 45 -26.13 -47.84 8.52
C CYS A 45 -27.59 -47.55 8.94
N ALA A 46 -27.94 -47.77 10.21
CA ALA A 46 -29.24 -47.46 10.81
C ALA A 46 -29.06 -46.56 12.05
N GLY A 47 -28.12 -45.62 11.98
CA GLY A 47 -27.87 -44.65 13.05
C GLY A 47 -28.69 -43.39 12.83
N HIS A 48 -29.48 -43.01 13.83
CA HIS A 48 -29.95 -41.63 14.03
C HIS A 48 -28.85 -40.65 13.64
N ARG A 49 -29.04 -39.86 12.58
CA ARG A 49 -28.22 -38.66 12.39
C ARG A 49 -28.50 -37.77 13.59
N ASP A 50 -27.45 -37.42 14.31
CA ASP A 50 -27.50 -36.39 15.35
C ASP A 50 -28.04 -35.11 14.69
N ASP A 51 -29.02 -34.45 15.32
CA ASP A 51 -29.64 -33.21 14.81
C ASP A 51 -28.61 -32.09 14.60
N SER A 52 -27.42 -32.23 15.18
CA SER A 52 -26.31 -31.29 15.09
C SER A 52 -25.38 -31.47 13.88
N ASP A 53 -25.38 -32.61 13.18
CA ASP A 53 -24.46 -32.85 12.06
C ASP A 53 -25.05 -32.40 10.72
N TRP A 54 -24.54 -31.29 10.17
CA TRP A 54 -24.93 -30.70 8.87
C TRP A 54 -23.93 -30.99 7.74
N THR A 55 -23.00 -31.93 7.93
CA THR A 55 -22.01 -32.28 6.90
C THR A 55 -22.70 -32.70 5.59
N PRO A 56 -22.06 -32.45 4.42
CA PRO A 56 -22.64 -32.82 3.13
C PRO A 56 -23.08 -34.28 3.11
N ALA A 57 -24.26 -34.57 2.56
CA ALA A 57 -24.72 -35.94 2.44
C ALA A 57 -23.73 -36.75 1.55
N PRO A 58 -23.58 -38.07 1.74
CA PRO A 58 -22.69 -38.88 0.91
C PRO A 58 -22.97 -38.68 -0.59
N GLY A 59 -21.99 -38.10 -1.31
CA GLY A 59 -22.09 -37.77 -2.74
C GLY A 59 -22.44 -36.31 -3.07
N GLU A 60 -22.76 -35.47 -2.08
CA GLU A 60 -22.93 -34.03 -2.24
C GLU A 60 -21.56 -33.34 -2.29
N VAL A 61 -21.30 -32.61 -3.38
CA VAL A 61 -20.07 -31.81 -3.54
C VAL A 61 -20.41 -30.36 -3.21
N PRO A 62 -19.75 -29.73 -2.21
CA PRO A 62 -19.96 -28.32 -1.90
C PRO A 62 -19.83 -27.44 -3.15
N GLY A 63 -20.78 -26.54 -3.36
CA GLY A 63 -20.83 -25.65 -4.54
C GLY A 63 -21.49 -26.27 -5.78
N ALA A 64 -21.81 -27.57 -5.79
CA ALA A 64 -22.52 -28.23 -6.88
C ALA A 64 -23.94 -28.61 -6.46
N ARG A 65 -24.90 -27.69 -6.66
CA ARG A 65 -26.34 -27.93 -6.41
C ARG A 65 -27.12 -27.93 -7.72
N ARG A 66 -28.21 -28.70 -7.76
CA ARG A 66 -29.17 -28.67 -8.87
C ARG A 66 -29.94 -27.35 -8.84
N THR A 67 -30.33 -26.87 -10.02
CA THR A 67 -31.26 -25.74 -10.17
C THR A 67 -32.62 -26.07 -9.58
N ASP A 68 -33.07 -27.31 -9.77
CA ASP A 68 -34.34 -27.82 -9.25
C ASP A 68 -34.06 -28.84 -8.13
N PRO A 69 -34.28 -28.46 -6.86
CA PRO A 69 -34.10 -29.36 -5.73
C PRO A 69 -35.20 -30.42 -5.71
N VAL A 70 -34.88 -31.61 -5.21
CA VAL A 70 -35.89 -32.67 -5.02
C VAL A 70 -36.74 -32.29 -3.80
N ILE A 71 -37.99 -31.91 -4.04
CA ILE A 71 -38.94 -31.55 -3.00
C ILE A 71 -39.87 -32.74 -2.75
N ARG A 72 -40.07 -33.08 -1.47
CA ARG A 72 -41.05 -34.08 -1.02
C ARG A 72 -42.04 -33.42 -0.07
N GLU A 73 -43.25 -33.97 -0.02
CA GLU A 73 -44.27 -33.53 0.92
C GLU A 73 -43.74 -33.65 2.37
N GLY A 74 -43.93 -32.60 3.17
CA GLY A 74 -43.42 -32.50 4.54
C GLY A 74 -41.98 -31.97 4.69
N MET A 75 -41.28 -31.63 3.60
CA MET A 75 -39.97 -30.94 3.69
C MET A 75 -40.14 -29.45 3.91
N LEU A 76 -39.29 -28.81 4.75
CA LEU A 76 -39.27 -27.35 4.90
C LEU A 76 -38.65 -26.65 3.67
N VAL A 77 -39.45 -26.01 2.82
CA VAL A 77 -38.99 -25.41 1.56
C VAL A 77 -38.88 -23.90 1.66
N ILE A 78 -37.74 -23.36 1.23
CA ILE A 78 -37.48 -21.92 1.16
C ILE A 78 -38.15 -21.34 -0.09
N LYS A 79 -39.05 -20.38 0.12
CA LYS A 79 -39.70 -19.58 -0.92
C LYS A 79 -38.85 -18.39 -1.36
N LYS A 80 -38.26 -17.67 -0.41
CA LYS A 80 -37.42 -16.49 -0.66
C LYS A 80 -36.43 -16.30 0.49
N ILE A 81 -35.22 -15.88 0.12
CA ILE A 81 -34.21 -15.37 1.05
C ILE A 81 -34.19 -13.85 0.90
N ASP A 82 -34.36 -13.12 2.00
CA ASP A 82 -34.25 -11.66 2.02
C ASP A 82 -33.09 -11.26 2.93
N LEU A 83 -31.97 -10.86 2.32
CA LEU A 83 -30.75 -10.43 3.02
C LEU A 83 -30.82 -8.98 3.52
N MET A 84 -31.94 -8.28 3.31
CA MET A 84 -32.11 -6.87 3.65
C MET A 84 -30.95 -6.02 3.11
N SER A 85 -30.57 -6.26 1.85
CA SER A 85 -29.33 -5.78 1.23
C SER A 85 -29.37 -4.34 0.69
N SER A 86 -30.49 -3.63 0.85
CA SER A 86 -30.64 -2.25 0.37
C SER A 86 -29.50 -1.36 0.87
N ARG A 87 -28.95 -0.53 -0.01
CA ARG A 87 -27.86 0.42 0.32
C ARG A 87 -28.26 1.36 1.46
N THR A 88 -29.50 1.83 1.47
CA THR A 88 -30.05 2.69 2.52
C THR A 88 -30.67 1.90 3.67
N GLY A 89 -30.61 0.57 3.62
CA GLY A 89 -31.15 -0.33 4.63
C GLY A 89 -30.26 -0.44 5.86
N THR A 90 -30.85 -0.93 6.95
CA THR A 90 -30.20 -1.02 8.27
C THR A 90 -28.87 -1.77 8.24
N ASN A 91 -28.80 -2.90 7.53
CA ASN A 91 -27.56 -3.70 7.44
C ASN A 91 -26.41 -2.90 6.83
N ARG A 92 -26.59 -2.38 5.61
CA ARG A 92 -25.52 -1.69 4.88
C ARG A 92 -25.04 -0.44 5.62
N CYS A 93 -25.98 0.34 6.19
CA CYS A 93 -25.69 1.52 7.00
C CYS A 93 -24.93 1.16 8.29
N ALA A 94 -25.41 0.17 9.06
CA ALA A 94 -24.76 -0.23 10.32
C ALA A 94 -23.35 -0.80 10.10
N HIS A 95 -23.13 -1.46 8.96
CA HIS A 95 -21.83 -2.00 8.58
C HIS A 95 -20.91 -0.97 7.90
N HIS A 96 -21.33 0.28 7.70
CA HIS A 96 -20.55 1.30 6.99
C HIS A 96 -20.15 0.82 5.58
N THR A 97 -21.14 0.34 4.84
CA THR A 97 -20.98 -0.21 3.48
C THR A 97 -22.06 0.32 2.52
N ASP A 98 -22.93 1.21 2.95
CA ASP A 98 -24.00 1.85 2.16
C ASP A 98 -23.49 2.60 0.92
N GLU A 99 -22.28 3.16 1.00
CA GLU A 99 -21.67 3.88 -0.13
C GLU A 99 -21.29 2.97 -1.30
N TYR A 100 -20.97 1.69 -1.08
CA TYR A 100 -20.61 0.77 -2.16
C TYR A 100 -21.75 0.65 -3.18
N GLU A 101 -21.45 0.88 -4.45
CA GLU A 101 -22.43 0.89 -5.55
C GLU A 101 -22.80 -0.53 -6.01
N TYR A 102 -23.22 -1.39 -5.08
CA TYR A 102 -23.58 -2.80 -5.29
C TYR A 102 -24.95 -3.12 -4.70
N ASN A 103 -25.72 -3.97 -5.40
CA ASN A 103 -27.03 -4.45 -4.94
C ASN A 103 -26.94 -5.62 -3.95
N ASN A 104 -25.87 -6.42 -4.03
CA ASN A 104 -25.61 -7.52 -3.10
C ASN A 104 -25.37 -7.02 -1.68
N LEU A 105 -25.58 -7.90 -0.69
CA LEU A 105 -25.26 -7.60 0.69
C LEU A 105 -23.74 -7.51 0.86
N ILE A 106 -23.27 -6.40 1.43
CA ILE A 106 -21.87 -6.21 1.83
C ILE A 106 -21.88 -5.95 3.34
N ILE A 107 -21.09 -6.72 4.07
CA ILE A 107 -20.99 -6.63 5.53
C ILE A 107 -19.53 -6.71 5.95
N ARG A 108 -19.27 -6.41 7.22
CA ARG A 108 -17.96 -6.49 7.84
C ARG A 108 -17.94 -7.58 8.89
N ARG A 109 -16.89 -8.39 8.90
CA ARG A 109 -16.74 -9.53 9.81
C ARG A 109 -16.85 -9.13 11.29
N GLY A 110 -17.33 -10.03 12.16
CA GLY A 110 -17.43 -9.78 13.60
C GLY A 110 -18.56 -8.84 14.04
N GLN A 111 -19.45 -8.44 13.12
CA GLN A 111 -20.62 -7.61 13.42
C GLN A 111 -21.90 -8.30 12.92
N PRO A 112 -22.97 -8.34 13.71
CA PRO A 112 -24.20 -9.00 13.31
C PRO A 112 -24.99 -8.21 12.26
N PHE A 113 -25.68 -8.94 11.38
CA PHE A 113 -26.64 -8.42 10.41
C PHE A 113 -27.98 -9.18 10.50
N GLU A 114 -29.05 -8.62 9.95
CA GLU A 114 -30.39 -9.22 9.98
C GLU A 114 -30.80 -9.74 8.61
N MET A 115 -31.56 -10.83 8.57
CA MET A 115 -32.13 -11.38 7.34
C MET A 115 -33.48 -12.03 7.62
N LYS A 116 -34.27 -12.26 6.58
CA LYS A 116 -35.56 -12.95 6.65
C LYS A 116 -35.58 -14.16 5.72
N LEU A 117 -36.15 -15.25 6.21
CA LEU A 117 -36.45 -16.43 5.43
C LEU A 117 -37.96 -16.54 5.27
N HIS A 118 -38.42 -16.71 4.04
CA HIS A 118 -39.80 -17.01 3.74
C HIS A 118 -39.92 -18.47 3.32
N PHE A 119 -40.86 -19.19 3.91
CA PHE A 119 -41.12 -20.60 3.67
C PHE A 119 -42.37 -20.78 2.80
N GLN A 120 -42.51 -21.95 2.18
CA GLN A 120 -43.75 -22.31 1.45
C GLN A 120 -44.85 -22.84 2.38
N GLN A 121 -44.51 -23.16 3.62
CA GLN A 121 -45.41 -23.70 4.63
C GLN A 121 -44.96 -23.26 6.04
N PRO A 122 -45.81 -23.44 7.06
CA PRO A 122 -45.48 -23.00 8.41
C PRO A 122 -44.24 -23.66 9.02
N PHE A 123 -43.50 -22.89 9.81
CA PHE A 123 -42.34 -23.40 10.53
C PHE A 123 -42.75 -24.13 11.83
N ASP A 124 -42.45 -25.43 11.92
CA ASP A 124 -42.58 -26.24 13.14
C ASP A 124 -41.24 -26.35 13.89
N TYR A 125 -41.18 -25.86 15.11
CA TYR A 125 -40.01 -25.89 15.99
C TYR A 125 -39.59 -27.30 16.42
N GLU A 126 -40.53 -28.23 16.52
CA GLU A 126 -40.24 -29.60 16.96
C GLU A 126 -39.68 -30.43 15.80
N ASP A 127 -40.15 -30.18 14.57
CA ASP A 127 -39.79 -30.98 13.39
C ASP A 127 -38.67 -30.37 12.54
N HIS A 128 -38.60 -29.06 12.44
CA HIS A 128 -37.73 -28.39 11.48
C HIS A 128 -36.43 -27.89 12.11
N ARG A 129 -35.33 -28.04 11.35
CA ARG A 129 -34.04 -27.45 11.65
C ARG A 129 -33.55 -26.67 10.42
N ILE A 130 -32.83 -25.57 10.64
CA ILE A 130 -32.32 -24.69 9.60
C ILE A 130 -30.82 -24.51 9.79
N CYS A 131 -30.08 -24.53 8.68
CA CYS A 131 -28.67 -24.23 8.64
C CYS A 131 -28.36 -23.28 7.48
N LEU A 132 -27.63 -22.21 7.79
CA LEU A 132 -27.11 -21.27 6.81
C LEU A 132 -25.79 -21.79 6.26
N GLU A 133 -25.63 -21.85 4.95
CA GLU A 133 -24.40 -22.31 4.28
C GLU A 133 -23.73 -21.16 3.54
N PHE A 134 -22.47 -20.90 3.89
CA PHE A 134 -21.60 -19.94 3.23
C PHE A 134 -20.41 -20.67 2.60
N LEU A 135 -20.17 -20.46 1.31
CA LEU A 135 -19.05 -21.03 0.57
C LEU A 135 -18.19 -19.91 -0.03
N VAL A 136 -16.88 -20.04 0.09
CA VAL A 136 -15.93 -19.10 -0.51
C VAL A 136 -14.77 -19.82 -1.18
N GLY A 137 -14.43 -19.35 -2.38
CA GLY A 137 -13.37 -19.91 -3.22
C GLY A 137 -13.76 -21.19 -3.97
N PRO A 138 -12.88 -21.69 -4.83
CA PRO A 138 -13.20 -22.77 -5.78
C PRO A 138 -13.27 -24.16 -5.14
N ASN A 139 -12.67 -24.36 -3.97
CA ASN A 139 -12.66 -25.65 -3.26
C ASN A 139 -12.97 -25.45 -1.77
N PRO A 140 -14.22 -25.15 -1.40
CA PRO A 140 -14.63 -24.90 -0.02
C PRO A 140 -14.37 -26.09 0.91
N GLN A 141 -13.81 -25.83 2.09
CA GLN A 141 -13.52 -26.83 3.13
C GLN A 141 -13.79 -26.28 4.52
N ALA A 142 -14.50 -27.07 5.35
CA ALA A 142 -14.85 -26.70 6.72
C ALA A 142 -13.60 -26.48 7.59
N SER A 143 -12.60 -27.37 7.50
CA SER A 143 -11.34 -27.27 8.25
C SER A 143 -10.50 -26.03 7.92
N LYS A 144 -10.77 -25.39 6.78
CA LYS A 144 -10.09 -24.17 6.32
C LYS A 144 -10.94 -22.91 6.49
N GLY A 145 -12.13 -23.02 7.09
CA GLY A 145 -13.05 -21.88 7.25
C GLY A 145 -13.55 -21.31 5.92
N THR A 146 -13.64 -22.14 4.87
CA THR A 146 -14.10 -21.72 3.53
C THR A 146 -15.43 -22.37 3.13
N HIS A 147 -15.87 -23.37 3.90
CA HIS A 147 -17.25 -23.89 3.92
C HIS A 147 -17.77 -23.73 5.34
N ILE A 148 -18.71 -22.83 5.55
CA ILE A 148 -19.27 -22.51 6.87
C ILE A 148 -20.72 -22.94 6.89
N LEU A 149 -21.07 -23.75 7.88
CA LEU A 149 -22.43 -24.19 8.18
C LEU A 149 -22.81 -23.60 9.53
N VAL A 150 -23.85 -22.76 9.57
CA VAL A 150 -24.30 -22.05 10.77
C VAL A 150 -25.74 -22.49 11.09
N PRO A 151 -25.94 -23.43 12.02
CA PRO A 151 -27.27 -23.80 12.49
C PRO A 151 -27.98 -22.61 13.13
N VAL A 152 -29.28 -22.43 12.86
CA VAL A 152 -30.11 -21.39 13.46
C VAL A 152 -30.57 -21.85 14.85
N GLY A 153 -30.45 -20.98 15.86
CA GLY A 153 -30.75 -21.30 17.26
C GLY A 153 -29.54 -21.80 18.06
N GLY A 154 -28.34 -21.75 17.48
CA GLY A 154 -27.08 -22.07 18.14
C GLY A 154 -25.97 -21.06 17.84
N SER A 155 -24.90 -21.13 18.63
CA SER A 155 -23.61 -20.55 18.26
C SER A 155 -22.69 -21.68 17.79
N MET A 156 -21.66 -21.36 16.99
CA MET A 156 -20.56 -22.27 16.69
C MET A 156 -19.41 -22.02 17.69
N PRO A 157 -19.33 -22.76 18.82
CA PRO A 157 -18.25 -22.60 19.78
C PRO A 157 -16.89 -22.72 19.09
N GLY A 158 -15.99 -21.76 19.33
CA GLY A 158 -14.63 -21.75 18.80
C GLY A 158 -14.45 -21.18 17.38
N MET A 159 -15.47 -21.19 16.51
CA MET A 159 -15.41 -20.53 15.18
C MET A 159 -15.94 -19.09 15.20
N GLY A 160 -16.82 -18.75 16.14
CA GLY A 160 -17.33 -17.39 16.33
C GLY A 160 -18.44 -16.96 15.35
N TRP A 161 -18.96 -17.89 14.54
CA TRP A 161 -20.18 -17.69 13.77
C TRP A 161 -21.42 -18.04 14.62
N SER A 162 -22.49 -17.28 14.51
CA SER A 162 -23.78 -17.61 15.13
C SER A 162 -24.96 -17.16 14.28
N ALA A 163 -26.09 -17.84 14.45
CA ALA A 163 -27.36 -17.44 13.86
C ALA A 163 -28.47 -17.64 14.90
N GLU A 164 -29.13 -16.55 15.26
CA GLU A 164 -30.17 -16.51 16.27
C GLU A 164 -31.48 -16.10 15.62
N MET A 165 -32.54 -16.86 15.89
CA MET A 165 -33.88 -16.46 15.50
C MET A 165 -34.33 -15.31 16.39
N THR A 166 -34.73 -14.20 15.79
CA THR A 166 -35.21 -13.00 16.51
C THR A 166 -36.72 -12.95 16.60
N SER A 167 -37.41 -13.39 15.55
CA SER A 167 -38.87 -13.55 15.53
C SER A 167 -39.28 -14.59 14.49
N SER A 168 -40.47 -15.16 14.67
CA SER A 168 -41.13 -16.00 13.68
C SER A 168 -42.61 -15.64 13.59
N ASP A 169 -43.08 -15.49 12.36
CA ASP A 169 -44.50 -15.56 12.01
C ASP A 169 -44.72 -16.90 11.25
N ASP A 170 -45.97 -17.24 10.90
CA ASP A 170 -46.29 -18.56 10.32
C ASP A 170 -45.38 -18.95 9.15
N ASP A 171 -45.23 -18.09 8.14
CA ASP A 171 -44.44 -18.37 6.92
C ASP A 171 -43.09 -17.64 6.84
N THR A 172 -42.75 -16.82 7.84
CA THR A 172 -41.61 -15.91 7.77
C THR A 172 -40.81 -15.92 9.07
N MET A 173 -39.50 -16.12 8.97
CA MET A 173 -38.58 -16.10 10.12
C MET A 173 -37.55 -14.99 9.96
N SER A 174 -37.39 -14.18 11.00
CA SER A 174 -36.32 -13.19 11.10
C SER A 174 -35.13 -13.78 11.86
N ILE A 175 -33.94 -13.60 11.33
CA ILE A 175 -32.70 -14.18 11.83
C ILE A 175 -31.65 -13.08 11.96
N ARG A 176 -30.93 -13.07 13.08
CA ARG A 176 -29.72 -12.30 13.28
C ARG A 176 -28.52 -13.21 13.13
N VAL A 177 -27.64 -12.89 12.19
CA VAL A 177 -26.44 -13.67 11.88
C VAL A 177 -25.21 -12.87 12.27
N CYS A 178 -24.30 -13.47 13.03
CA CYS A 178 -23.02 -12.87 13.38
C CYS A 178 -21.88 -13.65 12.71
N PRO A 179 -21.21 -13.07 11.70
CA PRO A 179 -19.99 -13.63 11.16
C PRO A 179 -18.85 -13.59 12.17
N SER A 180 -17.98 -14.59 12.15
CA SER A 180 -16.76 -14.59 12.97
C SER A 180 -15.91 -13.33 12.72
N PRO A 181 -15.31 -12.72 13.76
CA PRO A 181 -14.28 -11.69 13.60
C PRO A 181 -13.06 -12.16 12.80
N ARG A 182 -12.89 -13.49 12.64
CA ARG A 182 -11.81 -14.13 11.88
C ARG A 182 -12.28 -14.67 10.53
N ALA A 183 -13.51 -14.34 10.11
CA ALA A 183 -14.01 -14.75 8.81
C ALA A 183 -13.06 -14.29 7.70
N VAL A 184 -12.90 -15.17 6.71
CA VAL A 184 -12.20 -14.89 5.45
C VAL A 184 -12.91 -13.73 4.76
N ILE A 185 -12.16 -12.75 4.25
CA ILE A 185 -12.78 -11.71 3.42
C ILE A 185 -12.97 -12.23 2.00
N GLY A 186 -14.01 -11.74 1.33
CA GLY A 186 -14.31 -12.11 -0.06
C GLY A 186 -15.79 -12.20 -0.35
N LYS A 187 -16.07 -12.74 -1.54
CA LYS A 187 -17.41 -12.97 -2.06
C LYS A 187 -17.85 -14.40 -1.73
N TYR A 188 -18.93 -14.53 -0.98
CA TYR A 188 -19.50 -15.80 -0.55
C TYR A 188 -20.72 -16.16 -1.39
N GLN A 189 -20.76 -17.40 -1.87
CA GLN A 189 -22.01 -18.03 -2.26
C GLN A 189 -22.77 -18.37 -0.98
N PHE A 190 -24.05 -18.02 -0.94
CA PHE A 190 -24.90 -18.21 0.22
C PHE A 190 -26.13 -19.02 -0.15
N SER A 191 -26.53 -19.92 0.74
CA SER A 191 -27.77 -20.64 0.64
C SER A 191 -28.24 -21.13 2.00
N VAL A 192 -29.51 -21.52 2.09
CA VAL A 192 -30.08 -22.19 3.26
C VAL A 192 -30.25 -23.70 3.00
N LYS A 193 -29.96 -24.49 4.03
CA LYS A 193 -30.33 -25.91 4.16
C LYS A 193 -31.38 -26.06 5.25
N THR A 194 -32.32 -26.95 5.05
CA THR A 194 -33.34 -27.30 6.03
C THR A 194 -33.39 -28.82 6.19
N ARG A 195 -33.77 -29.27 7.38
CA ARG A 195 -33.96 -30.69 7.72
C ARG A 195 -35.29 -30.84 8.43
N SER A 196 -36.08 -31.82 8.00
CA SER A 196 -37.31 -32.26 8.65
C SER A 196 -37.34 -33.80 8.69
N LYS A 197 -38.36 -34.39 9.33
CA LYS A 197 -38.56 -35.86 9.27
C LYS A 197 -38.78 -36.37 7.84
N ALA A 198 -39.26 -35.53 6.92
CA ALA A 198 -39.46 -35.87 5.51
C ALA A 198 -38.14 -35.89 4.70
N GLY A 199 -37.07 -35.27 5.22
CA GLY A 199 -35.73 -35.29 4.65
C GLY A 199 -35.03 -33.94 4.67
N GLU A 200 -33.94 -33.82 3.90
CA GLU A 200 -33.15 -32.60 3.77
C GLU A 200 -33.50 -31.86 2.48
N TYR A 201 -33.66 -30.55 2.60
CA TYR A 201 -33.79 -29.63 1.47
C TYR A 201 -32.65 -28.62 1.48
N ALA A 202 -32.18 -28.28 0.29
CA ALA A 202 -31.08 -27.35 0.09
C ALA A 202 -31.50 -26.39 -1.02
N ALA A 203 -31.64 -25.10 -0.70
CA ALA A 203 -32.05 -24.11 -1.69
C ALA A 203 -31.01 -24.02 -2.84
N PRO A 204 -31.40 -23.74 -4.09
CA PRO A 204 -30.43 -23.48 -5.15
C PRO A 204 -29.55 -22.27 -4.81
N PHE A 205 -28.31 -22.28 -5.30
CA PHE A 205 -27.48 -21.09 -5.23
C PHE A 205 -28.01 -20.04 -6.21
N ASP A 206 -28.23 -18.82 -5.71
CA ASP A 206 -28.68 -17.67 -6.49
C ASP A 206 -27.64 -16.55 -6.36
N PRO A 207 -27.10 -16.03 -7.48
CA PRO A 207 -26.18 -14.90 -7.49
C PRO A 207 -26.71 -13.65 -6.75
N ASN A 208 -28.03 -13.45 -6.68
CA ASN A 208 -28.62 -12.34 -5.95
C ASN A 208 -28.45 -12.46 -4.42
N ASN A 209 -28.21 -13.68 -3.94
CA ASN A 209 -28.00 -13.98 -2.53
C ASN A 209 -26.52 -13.97 -2.14
N GLU A 210 -25.60 -13.66 -3.05
CA GLU A 210 -24.18 -13.58 -2.71
C GLU A 210 -23.90 -12.49 -1.66
N VAL A 211 -23.00 -12.79 -0.72
CA VAL A 211 -22.65 -11.91 0.40
C VAL A 211 -21.16 -11.57 0.33
N TYR A 212 -20.82 -10.29 0.35
CA TYR A 212 -19.44 -9.85 0.49
C TYR A 212 -19.12 -9.61 1.97
N ILE A 213 -18.04 -10.19 2.46
CA ILE A 213 -17.55 -9.98 3.82
C ILE A 213 -16.19 -9.27 3.75
N LEU A 214 -16.10 -8.12 4.42
CA LEU A 214 -14.90 -7.27 4.47
C LEU A 214 -14.26 -7.27 5.87
N PHE A 215 -13.07 -6.70 5.95
CA PHE A 215 -12.43 -6.38 7.23
C PHE A 215 -13.24 -5.33 8.02
N ASN A 216 -13.14 -5.38 9.36
CA ASN A 216 -13.95 -4.56 10.26
C ASN A 216 -13.11 -3.74 11.26
N PRO A 217 -12.83 -2.46 10.95
CA PRO A 217 -12.20 -1.52 11.90
C PRO A 217 -13.10 -1.07 13.07
N TRP A 218 -14.40 -1.37 13.03
CA TRP A 218 -15.36 -1.02 14.09
C TRP A 218 -15.58 -2.16 15.08
N CYS A 219 -15.05 -3.36 14.81
CA CYS A 219 -15.15 -4.49 15.71
C CYS A 219 -14.22 -4.29 16.93
N PRO A 220 -14.73 -4.37 18.19
CA PRO A 220 -13.92 -4.18 19.39
C PRO A 220 -12.75 -5.17 19.51
N GLY A 221 -11.56 -4.64 19.85
CA GLY A 221 -10.30 -5.41 19.86
C GLY A 221 -10.16 -6.54 20.86
N LYS A 222 -11.01 -6.60 21.90
CA LYS A 222 -10.97 -7.73 22.86
C LYS A 222 -11.42 -9.07 22.24
N LEU A 223 -12.05 -9.05 21.06
CA LEU A 223 -12.47 -10.25 20.34
C LEU A 223 -11.43 -10.75 19.31
N TRP A 224 -10.39 -9.97 18.97
CA TRP A 224 -9.26 -10.41 18.13
C TRP A 224 -8.13 -9.35 18.00
N GLY A 225 -6.87 -9.83 17.91
CA GLY A 225 -5.71 -9.08 17.42
C GLY A 225 -5.57 -9.16 15.90
N GLY A 226 -6.36 -8.36 15.16
CA GLY A 226 -6.20 -8.22 13.70
C GLY A 226 -6.25 -6.80 13.17
N ILE A 227 -7.25 -6.03 13.60
CA ILE A 227 -7.44 -4.62 13.20
C ILE A 227 -8.14 -3.94 14.37
N SER A 228 -7.43 -3.72 15.46
CA SER A 228 -7.96 -3.01 16.61
C SER A 228 -6.87 -2.29 17.37
N GLY A 229 -7.14 -1.04 17.75
CA GLY A 229 -6.43 -0.32 18.81
C GLY A 229 -7.43 0.11 19.88
N ALA A 230 -7.01 0.90 20.86
CA ALA A 230 -7.88 1.75 21.67
C ALA A 230 -7.32 3.19 21.56
N GLY A 231 -8.18 4.21 21.55
CA GLY A 231 -7.77 5.63 21.52
C GLY A 231 -7.88 6.33 20.16
N GLU A 232 -7.33 7.55 20.07
CA GLU A 232 -7.43 8.47 18.90
C GLU A 232 -7.02 7.84 17.55
N SER A 233 -6.24 6.76 17.56
CA SER A 233 -5.78 6.04 16.37
C SER A 233 -6.85 5.14 15.73
N LEU A 234 -7.78 4.57 16.50
CA LEU A 234 -8.96 3.87 15.95
C LEU A 234 -9.88 4.86 15.23
N GLU A 235 -10.09 6.02 15.84
CA GLU A 235 -10.93 7.07 15.30
C GLU A 235 -10.33 7.62 13.99
N CYS A 236 -9.00 7.77 13.93
CA CYS A 236 -8.26 8.05 12.70
C CYS A 236 -8.46 6.95 11.64
N GLY A 237 -8.36 5.66 12.00
CA GLY A 237 -8.58 4.54 11.09
C GLY A 237 -10.02 4.45 10.55
N GLN A 238 -11.02 4.60 11.41
CA GLN A 238 -12.45 4.62 11.06
C GLN A 238 -12.81 5.85 10.23
N LYS A 239 -12.33 7.04 10.62
CA LYS A 239 -12.47 8.26 9.82
C LYS A 239 -11.64 8.23 8.54
N SER A 240 -10.59 7.42 8.42
CA SER A 240 -9.87 7.24 7.15
C SER A 240 -10.66 6.36 6.16
N GLN A 241 -11.48 5.44 6.67
CA GLN A 241 -12.39 4.64 5.85
C GLN A 241 -13.67 5.40 5.46
N ASN A 242 -14.23 6.18 6.38
CA ASN A 242 -15.41 7.01 6.11
C ASN A 242 -15.07 8.38 5.50
N GLY A 243 -13.82 8.82 5.60
CA GLY A 243 -13.42 10.20 5.33
C GLY A 243 -12.97 10.43 3.90
N HIS A 244 -13.92 10.89 3.09
CA HIS A 244 -13.77 11.46 1.74
C HIS A 244 -13.10 10.53 0.71
N ARG A 245 -13.70 10.46 -0.48
CA ARG A 245 -13.24 9.74 -1.69
C ARG A 245 -11.88 10.23 -2.26
N ASN A 246 -11.09 10.93 -1.44
CA ASN A 246 -9.85 11.59 -1.82
C ASN A 246 -8.66 10.84 -1.20
N GLY A 247 -7.94 10.07 -2.01
CA GLY A 247 -6.58 9.60 -1.70
C GLY A 247 -5.57 10.72 -1.98
N ALA A 248 -5.58 11.80 -1.22
CA ALA A 248 -4.66 12.89 -1.49
C ALA A 248 -3.22 12.51 -1.08
N VAL A 249 -2.28 12.63 -2.02
CA VAL A 249 -0.84 12.73 -1.74
C VAL A 249 -0.52 14.23 -1.65
N ILE A 250 -0.53 14.78 -0.44
CA ILE A 250 -0.31 16.22 -0.24
C ILE A 250 1.16 16.46 0.09
N ALA A 251 1.95 16.95 -0.87
CA ALA A 251 3.12 17.72 -0.53
C ALA A 251 2.75 19.20 -0.41
N GLN A 252 2.60 19.71 0.81
CA GLN A 252 2.60 21.15 1.07
C GLN A 252 3.60 21.58 2.14
N ARG A 253 4.28 22.69 1.86
CA ARG A 253 5.29 23.39 2.68
C ARG A 253 4.62 24.06 3.89
N GLY A 254 5.28 24.09 5.04
CA GLY A 254 4.96 25.08 6.09
C GLY A 254 5.71 26.39 5.81
N PRO A 255 5.18 27.57 6.14
CA PRO A 255 5.91 28.83 6.00
C PRO A 255 7.30 28.75 6.67
N GLY A 256 8.34 29.31 6.04
CA GLY A 256 9.64 29.55 6.70
C GLY A 256 10.72 28.45 6.61
N LYS A 257 10.55 27.38 5.80
CA LYS A 257 11.63 26.39 5.55
C LYS A 257 12.12 26.45 4.09
N PRO A 258 13.20 27.21 3.76
CA PRO A 258 13.71 27.38 2.40
C PRO A 258 14.61 26.24 1.87
N ARG A 259 14.85 25.18 2.65
CA ARG A 259 15.87 24.14 2.35
C ARG A 259 15.38 22.93 1.55
N PHE A 260 14.09 22.83 1.19
CA PHE A 260 13.52 21.66 0.51
C PHE A 260 12.80 22.06 -0.78
N PRO A 261 12.73 21.17 -1.80
CA PRO A 261 12.07 21.46 -3.07
C PRO A 261 10.59 21.85 -2.88
N ALA A 262 10.06 22.62 -3.85
CA ALA A 262 8.71 23.18 -3.79
C ALA A 262 7.62 22.12 -3.55
N PRO A 263 6.53 22.47 -2.82
CA PRO A 263 5.45 21.54 -2.52
C PRO A 263 4.75 21.01 -3.78
N MET A 264 4.38 19.73 -3.77
CA MET A 264 3.71 19.02 -4.88
C MET A 264 2.46 18.24 -4.44
N THR A 265 1.27 18.79 -4.62
CA THR A 265 0.05 18.03 -4.32
C THR A 265 -0.29 17.13 -5.51
N PHE A 266 -0.23 15.81 -5.34
CA PHE A 266 -0.92 14.87 -6.23
C PHE A 266 -2.24 14.44 -5.57
N LEU A 267 -3.37 14.80 -6.17
CA LEU A 267 -4.65 14.29 -5.72
C LEU A 267 -4.97 13.03 -6.53
N LEU A 268 -4.94 11.85 -5.90
CA LEU A 268 -5.49 10.65 -6.50
C LEU A 268 -6.85 10.34 -5.87
N VAL A 269 -7.89 10.34 -6.68
CA VAL A 269 -9.21 9.90 -6.25
C VAL A 269 -9.14 8.41 -5.90
N SER A 270 -9.67 8.08 -4.73
CA SER A 270 -9.79 6.70 -4.25
C SER A 270 -11.23 6.26 -4.51
N PRO A 271 -11.47 5.35 -5.47
CA PRO A 271 -12.81 4.96 -5.90
C PRO A 271 -13.31 3.74 -5.13
N GLN A 272 -12.93 3.57 -3.86
CA GLN A 272 -13.11 2.28 -3.15
C GLN A 272 -14.57 1.80 -3.09
N PHE A 273 -15.54 2.69 -3.29
CA PHE A 273 -16.98 2.40 -3.27
C PHE A 273 -17.60 2.31 -4.66
N ASP A 274 -16.88 2.69 -5.72
CA ASP A 274 -17.40 2.65 -7.09
C ASP A 274 -17.66 1.20 -7.53
N HIS A 275 -18.69 1.02 -8.38
CA HIS A 275 -19.03 -0.28 -8.92
C HIS A 275 -17.85 -0.92 -9.67
N GLY A 276 -17.62 -2.22 -9.47
CA GLY A 276 -16.53 -3.02 -10.05
C GLY A 276 -15.19 -2.94 -9.32
N ILE A 277 -14.97 -1.98 -8.41
CA ILE A 277 -13.69 -1.85 -7.70
C ILE A 277 -13.47 -2.97 -6.69
N LEU A 278 -14.50 -3.34 -5.91
CA LEU A 278 -14.42 -4.50 -5.00
C LEU A 278 -14.12 -5.80 -5.76
N ASP A 279 -14.76 -6.02 -6.91
CA ASP A 279 -14.47 -7.17 -7.75
C ASP A 279 -13.04 -7.14 -8.29
N ALA A 280 -12.52 -5.97 -8.69
CA ALA A 280 -11.12 -5.80 -9.11
C ALA A 280 -10.14 -6.15 -7.97
N CYS A 281 -10.45 -5.75 -6.74
CA CYS A 281 -9.65 -6.07 -5.56
C CYS A 281 -9.61 -7.58 -5.28
N LEU A 282 -10.76 -8.26 -5.36
CA LEU A 282 -10.83 -9.71 -5.15
C LEU A 282 -10.15 -10.47 -6.31
N PHE A 283 -10.35 -10.02 -7.55
CA PHE A 283 -9.68 -10.56 -8.74
C PHE A 283 -8.16 -10.48 -8.63
N MET A 284 -7.61 -9.40 -8.07
CA MET A 284 -6.17 -9.27 -7.82
C MET A 284 -5.65 -10.40 -6.91
N LEU A 285 -6.35 -10.68 -5.81
CA LEU A 285 -5.99 -11.75 -4.88
C LEU A 285 -6.12 -13.14 -5.54
N ASP A 286 -7.14 -13.33 -6.37
CA ASP A 286 -7.35 -14.55 -7.15
C ASP A 286 -6.25 -14.77 -8.19
N LYS A 287 -5.90 -13.71 -8.93
CA LYS A 287 -4.87 -13.74 -9.98
C LYS A 287 -3.51 -14.13 -9.42
N ARG A 288 -3.16 -13.67 -8.21
CA ARG A 288 -1.95 -14.11 -7.51
C ARG A 288 -1.95 -15.59 -7.14
N GLY A 289 -3.14 -16.19 -7.04
CA GLY A 289 -3.34 -17.52 -6.47
C GLY A 289 -3.36 -17.53 -4.94
N MET A 290 -3.71 -16.40 -4.30
CA MET A 290 -3.76 -16.33 -2.83
C MET A 290 -4.82 -17.30 -2.28
N PRO A 291 -4.43 -18.27 -1.42
CA PRO A 291 -5.37 -19.19 -0.81
C PRO A 291 -6.46 -18.44 -0.03
N HIS A 292 -7.73 -18.78 -0.27
CA HIS A 292 -8.86 -18.09 0.37
C HIS A 292 -8.79 -18.13 1.90
N ALA A 293 -8.35 -19.24 2.49
CA ALA A 293 -8.17 -19.37 3.94
C ALA A 293 -7.22 -18.31 4.54
N SER A 294 -6.20 -17.89 3.77
CA SER A 294 -5.21 -16.89 4.18
C SER A 294 -5.75 -15.46 4.06
N ARG A 295 -6.89 -15.22 3.41
CA ARG A 295 -7.50 -13.87 3.30
C ARG A 295 -8.18 -13.42 4.60
N SER A 296 -8.16 -14.23 5.65
CA SER A 296 -8.56 -13.80 6.99
C SER A 296 -7.50 -12.93 7.68
N ASP A 297 -6.25 -12.97 7.20
CA ASP A 297 -5.11 -12.29 7.82
C ASP A 297 -4.76 -10.98 7.09
N PRO A 298 -4.90 -9.80 7.73
CA PRO A 298 -4.56 -8.52 7.12
C PRO A 298 -3.07 -8.40 6.76
N ILE A 299 -2.16 -9.08 7.48
CA ILE A 299 -0.72 -9.06 7.18
C ILE A 299 -0.48 -9.67 5.81
N MET A 300 -1.04 -10.85 5.58
CA MET A 300 -0.90 -11.57 4.31
C MET A 300 -1.62 -10.86 3.17
N VAL A 301 -2.79 -10.29 3.41
CA VAL A 301 -3.51 -9.50 2.39
C VAL A 301 -2.69 -8.28 1.99
N SER A 302 -2.18 -7.49 2.95
CA SER A 302 -1.36 -6.32 2.66
C SER A 302 -0.08 -6.67 1.90
N ARG A 303 0.59 -7.78 2.26
CA ARG A 303 1.79 -8.26 1.56
C ARG A 303 1.51 -8.74 0.13
N VAL A 304 0.38 -9.42 -0.10
CA VAL A 304 -0.04 -9.81 -1.46
C VAL A 304 -0.40 -8.57 -2.28
N VAL A 305 -1.06 -7.59 -1.69
CA VAL A 305 -1.41 -6.34 -2.38
C VAL A 305 -0.16 -5.54 -2.76
N SER A 306 0.87 -5.46 -1.92
CA SER A 306 2.10 -4.76 -2.30
C SER A 306 2.82 -5.42 -3.48
N ALA A 307 2.85 -6.76 -3.52
CA ALA A 307 3.37 -7.52 -4.65
C ALA A 307 2.53 -7.32 -5.93
N MET A 308 1.20 -7.46 -5.82
CA MET A 308 0.32 -7.47 -6.99
C MET A 308 0.02 -6.10 -7.58
N VAL A 309 0.27 -5.01 -6.86
CA VAL A 309 0.06 -3.67 -7.42
C VAL A 309 1.13 -3.33 -8.46
N ASN A 310 2.36 -3.82 -8.30
CA ASN A 310 3.37 -3.71 -9.35
C ASN A 310 3.35 -4.95 -10.27
N SER A 311 3.87 -4.80 -11.48
CA SER A 311 3.80 -5.85 -12.49
C SER A 311 4.96 -6.83 -12.46
N LEU A 312 6.04 -6.53 -11.73
CA LEU A 312 7.21 -7.40 -11.69
C LEU A 312 6.82 -8.73 -11.03
N ASP A 313 7.43 -9.82 -11.51
CA ASP A 313 7.20 -11.21 -11.09
C ASP A 313 5.81 -11.79 -11.43
N ASP A 314 4.72 -11.12 -11.03
CA ASP A 314 3.37 -11.70 -10.97
C ASP A 314 2.39 -11.15 -12.03
N ASN A 315 2.85 -10.30 -12.97
CA ASN A 315 1.99 -9.59 -13.94
C ASN A 315 0.83 -8.83 -13.27
N GLY A 316 1.14 -8.16 -12.16
CA GLY A 316 0.20 -7.35 -11.39
C GLY A 316 -0.31 -6.08 -12.10
N VAL A 317 -0.88 -5.16 -11.31
CA VAL A 317 -1.76 -4.10 -11.82
C VAL A 317 -1.05 -3.07 -12.69
N LEU A 318 0.13 -2.59 -12.31
CA LEU A 318 0.80 -1.45 -12.94
C LEU A 318 2.25 -1.76 -13.31
N VAL A 319 2.66 -1.32 -14.50
CA VAL A 319 4.06 -1.33 -14.92
C VAL A 319 4.74 -0.01 -14.53
N GLY A 320 5.84 -0.10 -13.79
CA GLY A 320 6.67 1.06 -13.44
C GLY A 320 7.46 1.57 -14.64
N ASN A 321 7.53 2.91 -14.82
CA ASN A 321 8.38 3.52 -15.84
C ASN A 321 8.88 4.91 -15.38
N TRP A 322 10.19 5.11 -15.47
CA TRP A 322 10.91 6.33 -15.09
C TRP A 322 11.76 6.92 -16.22
N THR A 323 11.66 6.37 -17.44
CA THR A 323 12.51 6.76 -18.57
C THR A 323 12.19 8.14 -19.14
N GLY A 324 10.99 8.67 -18.84
CA GLY A 324 10.44 9.88 -19.48
C GLY A 324 9.74 9.61 -20.82
N ASP A 325 9.86 8.41 -21.40
CA ASP A 325 9.08 7.98 -22.56
C ASP A 325 7.88 7.14 -22.12
N TYR A 326 6.69 7.70 -22.30
CA TYR A 326 5.41 7.04 -22.00
C TYR A 326 4.56 6.81 -23.25
N SER A 327 5.15 6.85 -24.44
CA SER A 327 4.44 6.75 -25.74
C SER A 327 3.53 5.52 -25.88
N ARG A 328 3.83 4.43 -25.16
CA ARG A 328 3.06 3.18 -25.17
C ARG A 328 1.93 3.12 -24.13
N GLY A 329 1.79 4.12 -23.27
CA GLY A 329 0.87 4.09 -22.13
C GLY A 329 0.46 5.47 -21.64
N THR A 330 -0.02 5.53 -20.41
CA THR A 330 -0.38 6.79 -19.75
C THR A 330 0.83 7.31 -18.98
N ASN A 331 1.13 8.61 -19.14
CA ASN A 331 2.12 9.29 -18.31
C ASN A 331 1.68 9.18 -16.83
N PRO A 332 2.56 8.75 -15.90
CA PRO A 332 2.23 8.62 -14.47
C PRO A 332 1.62 9.88 -13.84
N SER A 333 1.99 11.08 -14.31
CA SER A 333 1.45 12.36 -13.83
C SER A 333 0.07 12.72 -14.39
N ALA A 334 -0.44 11.98 -15.39
CA ALA A 334 -1.78 12.18 -15.95
C ALA A 334 -2.88 11.43 -15.18
N TRP A 335 -2.51 10.50 -14.31
CA TRP A 335 -3.48 9.81 -13.46
C TRP A 335 -4.05 10.75 -12.40
N VAL A 336 -5.38 10.81 -12.36
CA VAL A 336 -6.14 11.60 -11.37
C VAL A 336 -6.87 10.74 -10.34
N GLY A 337 -6.83 9.41 -10.50
CA GLY A 337 -7.44 8.44 -9.60
C GLY A 337 -7.10 7.00 -9.99
N SER A 338 -7.52 6.07 -9.12
CA SER A 338 -7.19 4.63 -9.28
C SER A 338 -8.24 3.83 -10.04
N ARG A 339 -9.37 4.45 -10.41
CA ARG A 339 -10.55 3.75 -10.94
C ARG A 339 -10.27 3.10 -12.28
N ASP A 340 -9.80 3.88 -13.25
CA ASP A 340 -9.54 3.39 -14.59
C ASP A 340 -8.41 2.37 -14.63
N ILE A 341 -7.41 2.52 -13.76
CA ILE A 341 -6.32 1.56 -13.59
C ILE A 341 -6.91 0.20 -13.17
N LEU A 342 -7.66 0.15 -12.07
CA LEU A 342 -8.21 -1.09 -11.51
C LEU A 342 -9.25 -1.73 -12.45
N LEU A 343 -10.14 -0.95 -13.04
CA LEU A 343 -11.16 -1.48 -13.96
C LEU A 343 -10.56 -1.91 -15.31
N LYS A 344 -9.49 -1.27 -15.80
CA LYS A 344 -8.76 -1.75 -16.97
C LYS A 344 -8.04 -3.07 -16.67
N TYR A 345 -7.41 -3.19 -15.51
CA TYR A 345 -6.78 -4.43 -15.07
C TYR A 345 -7.80 -5.57 -14.93
N LEU A 346 -8.95 -5.34 -14.27
CA LEU A 346 -10.02 -6.32 -14.15
C LEU A 346 -10.53 -6.80 -15.52
N ARG A 347 -10.77 -5.87 -16.46
CA ARG A 347 -11.30 -6.20 -17.79
C ARG A 347 -10.31 -6.97 -18.67
N THR A 348 -9.03 -6.62 -18.60
CA THR A 348 -8.02 -7.17 -19.52
C THR A 348 -7.23 -8.33 -18.92
N GLY A 349 -7.09 -8.38 -17.60
CA GLY A 349 -6.22 -9.31 -16.90
C GLY A 349 -4.73 -9.08 -17.12
N TYR A 350 -4.35 -7.92 -17.70
CA TYR A 350 -2.98 -7.53 -18.04
C TYR A 350 -2.57 -6.23 -17.34
N PRO A 351 -1.26 -6.05 -17.04
CA PRO A 351 -0.74 -4.82 -16.43
C PRO A 351 -1.08 -3.54 -17.20
N VAL A 352 -1.36 -2.47 -16.46
CA VAL A 352 -1.64 -1.13 -16.98
C VAL A 352 -0.35 -0.31 -17.05
N LEU A 353 -0.15 0.41 -18.16
CA LEU A 353 1.00 1.27 -18.41
C LEU A 353 0.62 2.74 -18.19
N TYR A 354 1.33 3.57 -17.42
CA TYR A 354 2.45 3.29 -16.50
C TYR A 354 2.17 3.89 -15.12
N GLY A 355 2.92 3.45 -14.10
CA GLY A 355 2.86 3.97 -12.74
C GLY A 355 4.23 4.42 -12.22
N GLN A 356 4.19 5.25 -11.18
CA GLN A 356 5.33 5.68 -10.33
C GLN A 356 4.87 5.60 -8.86
N CYS A 357 5.76 5.86 -7.89
CA CYS A 357 5.49 5.56 -6.46
C CYS A 357 4.14 6.09 -5.95
N TRP A 358 3.76 7.34 -6.25
CA TRP A 358 2.48 7.90 -5.82
C TRP A 358 1.27 7.22 -6.49
N VAL A 359 1.41 6.74 -7.72
CA VAL A 359 0.36 5.99 -8.44
C VAL A 359 0.19 4.61 -7.81
N PHE A 360 1.30 3.91 -7.53
CA PHE A 360 1.26 2.63 -6.81
C PHE A 360 0.60 2.80 -5.44
N ALA A 361 1.03 3.80 -4.65
CA ALA A 361 0.45 4.08 -3.35
C ALA A 361 -1.03 4.47 -3.41
N GLY A 362 -1.46 5.19 -4.46
CA GLY A 362 -2.88 5.50 -4.69
C GLY A 362 -3.72 4.24 -4.93
N VAL A 363 -3.21 3.30 -5.73
CA VAL A 363 -3.86 2.00 -5.98
C VAL A 363 -3.91 1.16 -4.71
N VAL A 364 -2.80 1.04 -3.95
CA VAL A 364 -2.78 0.31 -2.67
C VAL A 364 -3.80 0.89 -1.68
N THR A 365 -3.86 2.22 -1.54
CA THR A 365 -4.85 2.89 -0.68
C THR A 365 -6.27 2.53 -1.11
N SER A 366 -6.55 2.56 -2.41
CA SER A 366 -7.88 2.21 -2.96
C SER A 366 -8.25 0.77 -2.67
N VAL A 367 -7.33 -0.17 -2.92
CA VAL A 367 -7.54 -1.61 -2.71
C VAL A 367 -7.74 -1.94 -1.23
N LEU A 368 -6.82 -1.50 -0.36
CA LEU A 368 -6.87 -1.86 1.06
C LEU A 368 -8.06 -1.22 1.77
N ARG A 369 -8.43 0.03 1.43
CA ARG A 369 -9.68 0.65 1.93
C ARG A 369 -10.92 -0.08 1.45
N CYS A 370 -10.97 -0.49 0.18
CA CYS A 370 -12.07 -1.27 -0.39
C CYS A 370 -12.24 -2.63 0.33
N LEU A 371 -11.14 -3.26 0.74
CA LEU A 371 -11.18 -4.51 1.50
C LEU A 371 -11.51 -4.29 2.99
N GLY A 372 -11.50 -3.05 3.47
CA GLY A 372 -11.81 -2.69 4.85
C GLY A 372 -10.58 -2.67 5.78
N ILE A 373 -9.36 -2.56 5.26
CA ILE A 373 -8.15 -2.25 6.03
C ILE A 373 -7.97 -0.72 6.06
N ALA A 374 -7.77 -0.15 7.25
CA ALA A 374 -7.56 1.28 7.37
C ALA A 374 -6.15 1.64 6.86
N THR A 375 -6.10 2.43 5.78
CA THR A 375 -4.86 2.75 5.05
C THR A 375 -4.79 4.23 4.74
N ARG A 376 -3.59 4.81 4.89
CA ARG A 376 -3.27 6.18 4.47
C ARG A 376 -2.02 6.20 3.60
N THR A 377 -1.98 7.14 2.66
CA THR A 377 -0.78 7.38 1.85
C THR A 377 0.18 8.28 2.61
N VAL A 378 1.47 7.94 2.61
CA VAL A 378 2.54 8.67 3.30
C VAL A 378 3.58 9.13 2.28
N THR A 379 4.03 10.37 2.40
CA THR A 379 5.12 10.93 1.60
C THR A 379 6.32 11.21 2.48
N ASN A 380 7.48 10.68 2.11
CA ASN A 380 8.77 10.95 2.73
C ASN A 380 9.63 11.80 1.79
N TYR A 381 10.25 12.88 2.28
CA TYR A 381 11.14 13.72 1.47
C TYR A 381 12.59 13.41 1.78
N ASN A 382 13.44 13.53 0.77
CA ASN A 382 14.81 12.99 0.82
C ASN A 382 14.78 11.52 1.27
N SER A 383 14.00 10.70 0.58
CA SER A 383 13.91 9.27 0.88
C SER A 383 15.17 8.59 0.34
N ALA A 384 15.93 7.92 1.19
CA ALA A 384 17.05 7.12 0.70
C ALA A 384 16.51 5.90 -0.03
N HIS A 385 17.17 5.51 -1.11
CA HIS A 385 16.97 4.22 -1.75
C HIS A 385 18.28 3.44 -1.63
N ASP A 386 18.39 2.72 -0.51
CA ASP A 386 19.54 1.87 -0.18
C ASP A 386 19.45 0.57 -0.98
N THR A 387 20.45 0.33 -1.84
CA THR A 387 20.53 -0.85 -2.71
C THR A 387 21.42 -1.97 -2.16
N ASP A 388 22.16 -1.74 -1.06
CA ASP A 388 23.17 -2.67 -0.54
C ASP A 388 22.94 -3.08 0.93
N VAL A 389 21.83 -2.64 1.54
CA VAL A 389 21.46 -2.93 2.94
C VAL A 389 22.52 -2.42 3.93
N SER A 390 23.32 -1.44 3.51
CA SER A 390 24.34 -0.86 4.38
C SER A 390 23.78 0.11 5.41
N LEU A 391 22.52 0.54 5.26
CA LEU A 391 21.84 1.54 6.09
C LEU A 391 22.54 2.91 6.02
N THR A 392 23.35 3.11 4.98
CA THR A 392 24.10 4.33 4.69
C THR A 392 24.03 4.64 3.20
N MET A 393 24.11 5.91 2.86
CA MET A 393 24.09 6.39 1.48
C MET A 393 25.51 6.84 1.11
N ASP A 394 26.20 6.05 0.28
CA ASP A 394 27.59 6.32 -0.07
C ASP A 394 27.71 7.26 -1.29
N ILE A 395 28.52 8.31 -1.16
CA ILE A 395 28.78 9.28 -2.24
C ILE A 395 30.30 9.36 -2.46
N TYR A 396 30.74 8.90 -3.63
CA TYR A 396 32.12 8.81 -4.04
C TYR A 396 32.56 10.01 -4.91
N PHE A 397 33.76 10.51 -4.59
CA PHE A 397 34.47 11.54 -5.33
C PHE A 397 35.85 11.06 -5.74
N ASP A 398 36.36 11.62 -6.82
CA ASP A 398 37.75 11.45 -7.24
C ASP A 398 38.71 12.29 -6.37
N GLU A 399 40.00 12.18 -6.66
CA GLU A 399 41.08 12.89 -5.98
C GLU A 399 40.90 14.42 -6.03
N ASN A 400 40.21 14.93 -7.05
CA ASN A 400 39.94 16.35 -7.30
C ASN A 400 38.56 16.80 -6.82
N MET A 401 37.85 15.98 -6.02
CA MET A 401 36.51 16.27 -5.52
C MET A 401 35.45 16.40 -6.63
N LYS A 402 35.63 15.73 -7.77
CA LYS A 402 34.60 15.54 -8.79
C LYS A 402 33.80 14.25 -8.48
N PRO A 403 32.45 14.27 -8.56
CA PRO A 403 31.65 13.07 -8.36
C PRO A 403 32.01 11.92 -9.32
N LEU A 404 32.10 10.70 -8.79
CA LEU A 404 32.32 9.48 -9.56
C LEU A 404 30.99 8.81 -9.91
N GLU A 405 30.38 9.23 -11.03
CA GLU A 405 29.02 8.79 -11.43
C GLU A 405 28.85 7.27 -11.47
N HIS A 406 29.87 6.51 -11.88
CA HIS A 406 29.79 5.04 -11.97
C HIS A 406 29.82 4.31 -10.60
N LEU A 407 30.21 4.99 -9.52
CA LEU A 407 30.18 4.44 -8.15
C LEU A 407 28.98 4.94 -7.34
N ASN A 408 28.35 6.03 -7.77
CA ASN A 408 27.23 6.67 -7.09
C ASN A 408 25.90 6.08 -7.59
N ALA A 409 25.71 4.78 -7.36
CA ALA A 409 24.50 4.05 -7.76
C ALA A 409 23.32 4.28 -6.80
N ASP A 410 23.62 4.50 -5.51
CA ASP A 410 22.58 4.87 -4.55
C ASP A 410 21.98 6.22 -4.92
N SER A 411 20.69 6.39 -4.66
CA SER A 411 19.97 7.61 -4.99
C SER A 411 19.13 8.08 -3.81
N VAL A 412 19.09 9.40 -3.60
CA VAL A 412 18.15 10.02 -2.67
C VAL A 412 17.00 10.58 -3.49
N TRP A 413 15.86 9.94 -3.35
CA TRP A 413 14.63 10.35 -4.00
C TRP A 413 14.18 11.67 -3.40
N ASN A 414 13.79 12.62 -4.25
CA ASN A 414 13.30 13.93 -3.81
C ASN A 414 12.14 13.75 -2.84
N PHE A 415 11.27 12.81 -3.19
CA PHE A 415 10.28 12.25 -2.31
C PHE A 415 9.99 10.81 -2.74
N HIS A 416 9.49 10.03 -1.80
CA HIS A 416 8.94 8.71 -2.04
C HIS A 416 7.58 8.58 -1.37
N VAL A 417 6.72 7.71 -1.89
CA VAL A 417 5.34 7.57 -1.43
C VAL A 417 5.00 6.11 -1.24
N TRP A 418 4.55 5.76 -0.03
CA TRP A 418 4.09 4.42 0.35
C TRP A 418 2.79 4.50 1.15
N ASN A 419 2.39 3.39 1.78
CA ASN A 419 1.16 3.29 2.55
C ASN A 419 1.41 2.88 4.00
N ASP A 420 0.77 3.58 4.93
CA ASP A 420 0.62 3.13 6.31
C ASP A 420 -0.71 2.36 6.43
N CYS A 421 -0.66 1.11 6.88
CA CYS A 421 -1.81 0.22 7.04
C CYS A 421 -1.99 -0.16 8.51
N TRP A 422 -3.15 0.10 9.09
CA TRP A 422 -3.42 -0.17 10.50
C TRP A 422 -3.82 -1.63 10.71
N MET A 423 -3.01 -2.37 11.45
CA MET A 423 -3.27 -3.75 11.85
C MET A 423 -2.48 -4.12 13.10
N THR A 424 -2.83 -5.23 13.72
CA THR A 424 -2.00 -5.83 14.77
C THR A 424 -0.96 -6.76 14.16
N ARG A 425 0.07 -7.09 14.94
CA ARG A 425 1.21 -7.93 14.57
C ARG A 425 1.36 -9.11 15.54
N PRO A 426 0.41 -10.08 15.55
CA PRO A 426 0.52 -11.27 16.40
C PRO A 426 1.72 -12.17 16.05
N ASP A 427 2.36 -11.93 14.91
CA ASP A 427 3.61 -12.56 14.48
C ASP A 427 4.87 -11.92 15.11
N LEU A 428 4.73 -10.77 15.78
CA LEU A 428 5.80 -10.06 16.48
C LEU A 428 5.55 -10.02 18.01
N PRO A 429 6.57 -9.65 18.81
CA PRO A 429 6.36 -9.35 20.23
C PRO A 429 5.32 -8.23 20.45
N SER A 430 4.76 -8.15 21.66
CA SER A 430 3.85 -7.06 22.01
C SER A 430 4.52 -5.68 21.84
N GLY A 431 3.77 -4.72 21.29
CA GLY A 431 4.25 -3.33 21.11
C GLY A 431 4.45 -2.92 19.65
N PHE A 432 4.31 -3.84 18.69
CA PHE A 432 4.49 -3.55 17.25
C PHE A 432 3.19 -3.45 16.44
N ASP A 433 2.03 -3.48 17.12
CA ASP A 433 0.72 -3.19 16.54
C ASP A 433 0.62 -1.74 16.04
N GLY A 434 -0.39 -1.44 15.24
CA GLY A 434 -0.71 -0.09 14.78
C GLY A 434 -0.35 0.12 13.31
N TRP A 435 0.25 1.27 12.96
CA TRP A 435 0.62 1.58 11.58
C TRP A 435 1.78 0.72 11.10
N GLN A 436 1.58 0.07 9.95
CA GLN A 436 2.57 -0.74 9.27
C GLN A 436 2.85 -0.16 7.88
N VAL A 437 4.13 0.04 7.54
CA VAL A 437 4.58 0.45 6.20
C VAL A 437 4.37 -0.69 5.22
N VAL A 438 3.67 -0.40 4.13
CA VAL A 438 3.46 -1.26 2.98
C VAL A 438 3.83 -0.45 1.75
N ASP A 439 4.84 -0.90 1.00
CA ASP A 439 5.28 -0.24 -0.21
C ASP A 439 5.20 -1.20 -1.40
N ALA A 440 4.46 -0.76 -2.42
CA ALA A 440 4.24 -1.49 -3.66
C ALA A 440 5.17 -1.03 -4.79
N THR A 441 6.00 -0.01 -4.56
CA THR A 441 6.98 0.44 -5.54
C THR A 441 8.09 -0.61 -5.63
N PRO A 442 8.37 -1.15 -6.83
CA PRO A 442 9.41 -2.16 -6.98
C PRO A 442 10.79 -1.51 -6.82
N GLN A 443 11.35 -1.64 -5.63
CA GLN A 443 12.65 -1.09 -5.25
C GLN A 443 13.61 -2.23 -4.96
N GLU A 444 13.36 -2.97 -3.88
CA GLU A 444 14.12 -4.16 -3.50
C GLU A 444 13.24 -5.42 -3.47
N SER A 445 13.87 -6.57 -3.67
CA SER A 445 13.17 -7.86 -3.56
C SER A 445 13.15 -8.36 -2.11
N SER A 446 11.96 -8.69 -1.61
CA SER A 446 11.80 -9.37 -0.33
C SER A 446 11.62 -10.86 -0.56
N SER A 447 12.64 -11.65 -0.20
CA SER A 447 12.69 -13.09 -0.50
C SER A 447 12.54 -13.42 -2.00
N GLY A 448 13.12 -12.57 -2.87
CA GLY A 448 13.12 -12.76 -4.32
C GLY A 448 11.83 -12.32 -5.03
N ILE A 449 10.93 -11.60 -4.35
CA ILE A 449 9.71 -11.02 -4.93
C ILE A 449 9.72 -9.51 -4.69
N PHE A 450 9.37 -8.70 -5.68
CA PHE A 450 9.23 -7.25 -5.54
C PHE A 450 7.99 -6.89 -4.70
N CYS A 451 8.14 -6.95 -3.39
CA CYS A 451 7.15 -6.53 -2.39
C CYS A 451 7.85 -6.00 -1.14
N CYS A 452 7.26 -5.02 -0.47
CA CYS A 452 7.78 -4.49 0.79
C CYS A 452 6.67 -4.39 1.86
N GLY A 453 7.00 -4.82 3.08
CA GLY A 453 6.12 -4.76 4.25
C GLY A 453 5.16 -5.96 4.40
N PRO A 454 4.25 -5.91 5.39
CA PRO A 454 4.04 -4.82 6.34
C PRO A 454 5.14 -4.70 7.41
N CYS A 455 5.79 -3.54 7.50
CA CYS A 455 6.82 -3.23 8.51
C CYS A 455 6.27 -2.34 9.62
N SER A 456 6.51 -2.67 10.90
CA SER A 456 6.02 -1.84 12.01
C SER A 456 6.72 -0.49 12.05
N VAL A 457 5.95 0.60 12.07
CA VAL A 457 6.50 1.96 12.22
C VAL A 457 7.24 2.12 13.56
N GLU A 458 6.80 1.41 14.60
CA GLU A 458 7.49 1.40 15.90
C GLU A 458 8.85 0.67 15.84
N ALA A 459 8.97 -0.38 15.02
CA ALA A 459 10.24 -1.05 14.79
C ALA A 459 11.24 -0.13 14.04
N ILE A 460 10.74 0.61 13.04
CA ILE A 460 11.53 1.61 12.29
C ILE A 460 12.02 2.70 13.25
N LYS A 461 11.13 3.28 14.07
CA LYS A 461 11.48 4.35 15.01
C LYS A 461 12.62 4.01 15.95
N ASN A 462 12.70 2.75 16.37
CA ASN A 462 13.68 2.28 17.34
C ASN A 462 14.87 1.53 16.71
N GLY A 463 14.99 1.52 15.38
CA GLY A 463 16.11 0.88 14.67
C GLY A 463 16.14 -0.65 14.79
N LEU A 464 14.98 -1.29 15.01
CA LEU A 464 14.87 -2.74 15.18
C LEU A 464 14.74 -3.44 13.82
N VAL A 465 15.77 -3.30 12.99
CA VAL A 465 15.80 -3.72 11.57
C VAL A 465 15.76 -5.24 11.33
N TYR A 466 15.91 -6.04 12.40
CA TYR A 466 15.78 -7.50 12.36
C TYR A 466 14.32 -7.98 12.47
N MET A 467 13.36 -7.07 12.67
CA MET A 467 11.95 -7.41 12.73
C MET A 467 11.38 -7.67 11.33
N LYS A 468 10.49 -8.66 11.22
CA LYS A 468 9.73 -8.88 9.99
C LYS A 468 8.71 -7.74 9.80
N TYR A 469 8.42 -7.28 8.60
CA TYR A 469 9.07 -7.58 7.31
C TYR A 469 9.88 -6.37 6.88
N ASP A 470 10.97 -6.58 6.14
CA ASP A 470 11.67 -5.54 5.36
C ASP A 470 12.13 -4.30 6.17
N ALA A 471 12.32 -4.47 7.49
CA ALA A 471 12.56 -3.35 8.40
C ALA A 471 13.90 -2.63 8.16
N SER A 472 14.93 -3.33 7.66
CA SER A 472 16.19 -2.71 7.24
C SER A 472 15.97 -1.71 6.12
N PHE A 473 15.25 -2.11 5.07
CA PHE A 473 14.93 -1.27 3.94
C PHE A 473 14.11 -0.05 4.38
N CYS A 474 12.97 -0.27 5.05
CA CYS A 474 12.12 0.84 5.50
C CYS A 474 12.83 1.77 6.49
N PHE A 475 13.78 1.27 7.30
CA PHE A 475 14.59 2.12 8.17
C PHE A 475 15.56 2.99 7.37
N ALA A 476 16.24 2.40 6.39
CA ALA A 476 17.19 3.11 5.55
C ALA A 476 16.53 4.30 4.85
N GLU A 477 15.29 4.13 4.35
CA GLU A 477 14.54 5.18 3.67
C GLU A 477 14.35 6.47 4.48
N VAL A 478 14.28 6.37 5.81
CA VAL A 478 13.96 7.49 6.71
C VAL A 478 15.10 7.94 7.63
N ASN A 479 16.15 7.13 7.80
CA ASN A 479 17.21 7.37 8.79
C ASN A 479 18.63 7.07 8.30
N SER A 480 18.86 6.80 7.00
CA SER A 480 20.23 6.61 6.51
C SER A 480 21.09 7.87 6.64
N ASP A 481 22.36 7.70 6.97
CA ASP A 481 23.34 8.79 6.93
C ASP A 481 24.00 8.87 5.55
N LYS A 482 24.28 10.08 5.05
CA LYS A 482 25.11 10.24 3.84
C LYS A 482 26.59 10.18 4.22
N VAL A 483 27.32 9.25 3.63
CA VAL A 483 28.76 9.08 3.84
C VAL A 483 29.49 9.49 2.58
N TYR A 484 30.34 10.51 2.69
CA TYR A 484 31.10 11.05 1.58
C TYR A 484 32.50 10.45 1.58
N TRP A 485 32.86 9.81 0.48
CA TRP A 485 34.12 9.12 0.26
C TRP A 485 34.97 9.85 -0.78
N GLN A 486 36.26 10.04 -0.49
CA GLN A 486 37.21 10.60 -1.45
C GLN A 486 38.28 9.57 -1.82
N ARG A 487 38.52 9.40 -3.12
CA ARG A 487 39.64 8.62 -3.63
C ARG A 487 40.97 9.27 -3.24
N GLN A 488 41.87 8.48 -2.68
CA GLN A 488 43.22 8.87 -2.32
C GLN A 488 44.19 8.57 -3.47
N GLY A 489 45.37 9.17 -3.45
CA GLY A 489 46.37 8.99 -4.51
C GLY A 489 46.89 7.56 -4.70
N ASP A 490 46.68 6.67 -3.71
CA ASP A 490 46.99 5.24 -3.78
C ASP A 490 45.82 4.39 -4.32
N GLY A 491 44.70 5.03 -4.70
CA GLY A 491 43.48 4.38 -5.19
C GLY A 491 42.51 3.92 -4.09
N SER A 492 42.87 4.03 -2.81
CA SER A 492 41.96 3.73 -1.69
C SER A 492 40.90 4.82 -1.49
N PHE A 493 39.86 4.54 -0.70
CA PHE A 493 38.84 5.54 -0.33
C PHE A 493 38.88 5.86 1.16
N LYS A 494 38.78 7.16 1.48
CA LYS A 494 38.68 7.66 2.86
C LYS A 494 37.35 8.39 3.06
N ILE A 495 36.70 8.16 4.21
CA ILE A 495 35.55 8.97 4.65
C ILE A 495 36.04 10.39 4.93
N VAL A 496 35.45 11.36 4.24
CA VAL A 496 35.79 12.78 4.40
C VAL A 496 34.71 13.58 5.11
N TYR A 497 33.46 13.09 5.12
CA TYR A 497 32.35 13.71 5.80
C TYR A 497 31.18 12.73 5.98
N VAL A 498 30.43 12.86 7.07
CA VAL A 498 29.16 12.17 7.30
C VAL A 498 28.07 13.21 7.60
N GLU A 499 26.99 13.18 6.84
CA GLU A 499 25.82 14.04 7.02
C GLU A 499 24.69 13.25 7.68
N GLU A 500 24.64 13.30 9.01
CA GLU A 500 23.74 12.50 9.87
C GLU A 500 22.26 12.91 9.80
N LYS A 501 21.93 14.00 9.10
CA LYS A 501 20.59 14.63 9.13
C LYS A 501 20.05 14.92 7.74
N ALA A 502 20.42 14.08 6.77
CA ALA A 502 20.14 14.31 5.36
C ALA A 502 18.85 13.64 4.85
N ILE A 503 18.45 12.54 5.49
CA ILE A 503 17.43 11.61 5.01
C ILE A 503 16.17 11.69 5.88
N GLY A 504 15.02 11.46 5.25
CA GLY A 504 13.76 11.27 5.95
C GLY A 504 13.18 12.55 6.55
N HIS A 505 12.78 13.51 5.74
CA HIS A 505 12.25 14.79 6.21
C HIS A 505 10.77 14.95 5.89
N LEU A 506 10.08 15.71 6.75
CA LEU A 506 8.69 16.12 6.54
C LEU A 506 7.78 14.94 6.15
N ILE A 507 7.92 13.80 6.82
CA ILE A 507 7.10 12.62 6.53
C ILE A 507 5.64 13.02 6.77
N SER A 508 4.83 12.97 5.73
CA SER A 508 3.55 13.67 5.67
C SER A 508 2.43 12.77 5.21
N THR A 509 1.24 13.00 5.76
CA THR A 509 -0.03 12.41 5.30
C THR A 509 -1.11 13.50 5.28
N LYS A 510 -2.21 13.24 4.56
CA LYS A 510 -3.42 14.06 4.69
C LYS A 510 -3.98 13.95 6.11
N ALA A 511 -4.36 15.08 6.71
CA ALA A 511 -5.02 15.12 8.01
C ALA A 511 -6.45 14.53 7.95
N VAL A 512 -6.85 13.88 9.04
CA VAL A 512 -8.19 13.32 9.20
C VAL A 512 -9.23 14.45 9.18
N GLY A 513 -10.29 14.31 8.38
CA GLY A 513 -11.37 15.29 8.29
C GLY A 513 -11.00 16.64 7.63
N SER A 514 -9.79 16.80 7.09
CA SER A 514 -9.31 18.05 6.50
C SER A 514 -8.47 17.82 5.24
N HIS A 515 -8.34 18.84 4.39
CA HIS A 515 -7.39 18.86 3.26
C HIS A 515 -6.00 19.36 3.65
N GLN A 516 -5.75 19.59 4.93
CA GLN A 516 -4.44 20.04 5.43
C GLN A 516 -3.44 18.89 5.55
N ARG A 517 -2.15 19.24 5.51
CA ARG A 517 -1.04 18.32 5.80
C ARG A 517 -0.98 18.01 7.29
N GLN A 518 -0.76 16.75 7.63
CA GLN A 518 -0.32 16.29 8.94
C GLN A 518 1.13 15.81 8.84
N ASP A 519 2.01 16.39 9.63
CA ASP A 519 3.39 15.93 9.79
C ASP A 519 3.42 14.75 10.78
N ILE A 520 3.96 13.62 10.34
CA ILE A 520 4.07 12.37 11.10
C ILE A 520 5.52 11.90 11.23
N THR A 521 6.50 12.79 11.00
CA THR A 521 7.93 12.47 11.10
C THR A 521 8.30 11.86 12.45
N SER A 522 7.70 12.34 13.54
CA SER A 522 7.95 11.84 14.90
C SER A 522 7.42 10.42 15.16
N LEU A 523 6.60 9.87 14.27
CA LEU A 523 6.20 8.46 14.32
C LEU A 523 7.30 7.55 13.78
N TYR A 524 8.06 8.01 12.80
CA TYR A 524 9.09 7.23 12.10
C TYR A 524 10.47 7.36 12.71
N LYS A 525 10.77 8.48 13.38
CA LYS A 525 12.07 8.70 14.00
C LYS A 525 12.02 9.62 15.22
N HIS A 526 13.03 9.48 16.06
CA HIS A 526 13.26 10.35 17.21
C HIS A 526 13.76 11.74 16.73
N PRO A 527 13.69 12.78 17.58
CA PRO A 527 14.18 14.11 17.22
C PRO A 527 15.67 14.11 16.85
N GLU A 528 15.98 14.74 15.71
CA GLU A 528 17.33 14.84 15.15
C GLU A 528 18.38 15.38 16.13
N GLY A 529 19.44 14.60 16.41
CA GLY A 529 20.49 14.96 17.37
C GLY A 529 20.16 14.66 18.83
N SER A 530 19.07 13.95 19.11
CA SER A 530 18.81 13.38 20.43
C SER A 530 19.58 12.07 20.64
N GLU A 531 19.84 11.72 21.89
CA GLU A 531 20.49 10.44 22.22
C GLU A 531 19.67 9.23 21.73
N ALA A 532 18.33 9.34 21.77
CA ALA A 532 17.43 8.30 21.29
C ALA A 532 17.53 8.07 19.78
N GLU A 533 17.67 9.14 18.99
CA GLU A 533 17.89 9.06 17.54
C GLU A 533 19.21 8.34 17.24
N ARG A 534 20.32 8.79 17.85
CA ARG A 534 21.63 8.18 17.62
C ARG A 534 21.67 6.71 18.05
N LYS A 535 21.04 6.37 19.16
CA LYS A 535 20.92 4.98 19.63
C LYS A 535 20.12 4.11 18.65
N ALA A 536 19.07 4.63 18.02
CA ALA A 536 18.30 3.89 17.03
C ALA A 536 19.15 3.59 15.78
N VAL A 537 19.86 4.59 15.25
CA VAL A 537 20.75 4.40 14.08
C VAL A 537 21.91 3.46 14.42
N GLU A 538 22.51 3.55 15.61
CA GLU A 538 23.53 2.57 16.05
C GLU A 538 22.98 1.15 16.19
N THR A 539 21.75 1.02 16.67
CA THR A 539 21.10 -0.29 16.80
C THR A 539 20.85 -0.91 15.44
N ALA A 540 20.40 -0.11 14.47
CA ALA A 540 20.22 -0.53 13.10
C ALA A 540 21.56 -0.90 12.44
N ALA A 541 22.57 -0.02 12.54
CA ALA A 541 23.90 -0.22 11.96
C ALA A 541 24.62 -1.47 12.49
N LYS A 542 24.40 -1.86 13.75
CA LYS A 542 24.91 -3.13 14.32
C LYS A 542 24.39 -4.38 13.62
N HIS A 543 23.24 -4.28 12.96
CA HIS A 543 22.63 -5.37 12.19
C HIS A 543 22.78 -5.16 10.67
N GLY A 544 23.39 -4.06 10.23
CA GLY A 544 23.76 -3.79 8.85
C GLY A 544 25.17 -4.27 8.51
N THR A 545 25.59 -4.07 7.26
CA THR A 545 26.89 -4.54 6.75
C THR A 545 28.08 -3.65 7.17
N LYS A 546 27.84 -2.43 7.69
CA LYS A 546 28.89 -1.41 7.94
C LYS A 546 28.86 -0.81 9.36
N ALA A 547 28.87 -1.65 10.40
CA ALA A 547 28.79 -1.23 11.81
C ALA A 547 29.91 -0.28 12.31
N HIS A 548 31.02 -0.14 11.57
CA HIS A 548 32.21 0.62 12.00
C HIS A 548 32.29 2.07 11.50
N ILE A 549 31.34 2.55 10.68
CA ILE A 549 31.39 3.88 10.03
C ILE A 549 31.59 5.03 11.04
N TYR A 550 31.06 4.88 12.25
CA TYR A 550 31.09 5.93 13.28
C TYR A 550 32.32 5.92 14.20
N THR A 551 33.28 5.00 14.01
CA THR A 551 34.38 4.81 14.98
C THR A 551 35.50 5.83 14.89
N ASN A 552 35.64 6.58 13.78
CA ASN A 552 36.70 7.58 13.57
C ASN A 552 36.18 8.88 12.94
N LYS A 553 35.64 9.81 13.76
CA LYS A 553 35.27 11.16 13.30
C LYS A 553 36.51 12.06 13.17
N GLU A 554 37.16 12.05 12.01
CA GLU A 554 38.33 12.88 11.72
C GLU A 554 38.05 14.03 10.71
N TRP A 555 36.80 14.47 10.56
CA TRP A 555 36.46 15.58 9.65
C TRP A 555 36.34 16.92 10.39
N GLY A 556 36.90 17.98 9.81
CA GLY A 556 36.90 19.33 10.38
C GLY A 556 35.52 20.01 10.30
N GLU A 557 35.21 20.90 11.25
CA GLU A 557 33.94 21.65 11.32
C GLU A 557 34.11 23.18 11.16
N ASP A 558 35.24 23.65 10.62
CA ASP A 558 35.54 25.09 10.53
C ASP A 558 34.51 25.84 9.66
N ILE A 559 34.22 25.30 8.48
CA ILE A 559 33.25 25.86 7.54
C ILE A 559 32.01 24.98 7.49
N SER A 560 30.84 25.59 7.66
CA SER A 560 29.54 24.96 7.41
C SER A 560 28.89 25.55 6.17
N VAL A 561 28.24 24.69 5.37
CA VAL A 561 27.64 25.07 4.08
C VAL A 561 26.12 24.89 4.11
N THR A 562 25.41 25.92 3.67
CA THR A 562 23.97 25.88 3.43
C THR A 562 23.64 26.50 2.08
N VAL A 563 22.50 26.14 1.50
CA VAL A 563 22.04 26.69 0.23
C VAL A 563 20.66 27.29 0.43
N ASP A 564 20.45 28.46 -0.16
CA ASP A 564 19.16 29.14 -0.24
C ASP A 564 18.75 29.22 -1.71
N THR A 565 17.48 28.94 -1.99
CA THR A 565 16.92 28.90 -3.34
C THR A 565 15.68 29.79 -3.39
N GLN A 566 15.66 30.72 -4.35
CA GLN A 566 14.45 31.48 -4.63
C GLN A 566 13.45 30.63 -5.40
N GLU A 567 12.17 30.81 -5.07
CA GLU A 567 11.07 30.12 -5.73
C GLU A 567 10.91 30.63 -7.16
N ALA A 568 10.93 29.71 -8.13
CA ALA A 568 10.83 30.01 -9.56
C ALA A 568 9.79 29.12 -10.23
N TYR A 569 9.01 29.69 -11.15
CA TYR A 569 8.11 28.92 -12.00
C TYR A 569 8.84 28.44 -13.25
N THR A 570 8.36 27.33 -13.81
CA THR A 570 8.88 26.80 -15.08
C THR A 570 8.79 27.89 -16.15
N GLY A 571 9.92 28.23 -16.79
CA GLY A 571 10.01 29.35 -17.73
C GLY A 571 10.71 30.60 -17.19
N GLN A 572 11.00 30.66 -15.88
CA GLN A 572 11.72 31.76 -15.23
C GLN A 572 13.17 31.38 -14.90
N ASP A 573 14.03 32.38 -14.69
CA ASP A 573 15.39 32.16 -14.20
C ASP A 573 15.38 31.74 -12.71
N ILE A 574 16.36 30.91 -12.33
CA ILE A 574 16.50 30.37 -10.98
C ILE A 574 17.67 31.07 -10.29
N SER A 575 17.45 31.52 -9.06
CA SER A 575 18.48 32.16 -8.24
C SER A 575 18.81 31.32 -7.01
N LEU A 576 20.09 30.96 -6.87
CA LEU A 576 20.66 30.16 -5.78
C LEU A 576 21.72 30.98 -5.03
N ARG A 577 21.83 30.76 -3.73
CA ARG A 577 22.87 31.34 -2.88
C ARG A 577 23.50 30.27 -1.99
N VAL A 578 24.77 29.97 -2.22
CA VAL A 578 25.57 29.12 -1.34
C VAL A 578 26.11 29.99 -0.20
N ILE A 579 25.81 29.62 1.03
CA ILE A 579 26.17 30.37 2.24
C ILE A 579 27.20 29.55 3.00
N LEU A 580 28.42 30.09 3.08
CA LEU A 580 29.52 29.55 3.88
C LEU A 580 29.55 30.28 5.22
N LYS A 581 29.51 29.54 6.34
CA LYS A 581 29.65 30.12 7.68
C LYS A 581 30.89 29.55 8.36
N ASN A 582 31.80 30.44 8.76
CA ASN A 582 33.03 30.11 9.46
C ASN A 582 32.82 30.13 10.97
N ARG A 583 33.10 29.01 11.62
CA ARG A 583 33.00 28.82 13.08
C ARG A 583 34.32 29.04 13.80
N SER A 584 35.42 29.14 13.05
CA SER A 584 36.75 29.37 13.62
C SER A 584 36.98 30.86 13.92
N SER A 585 37.97 31.12 14.78
CA SER A 585 38.42 32.46 15.15
C SER A 585 39.34 33.12 14.11
N MET A 586 39.65 32.43 13.01
CA MET A 586 40.57 32.90 11.97
C MET A 586 39.86 32.89 10.61
N PRO A 587 40.23 33.77 9.66
CA PRO A 587 39.71 33.69 8.31
C PRO A 587 40.08 32.35 7.65
N ARG A 588 39.26 31.91 6.69
CA ARG A 588 39.44 30.67 5.94
C ARG A 588 39.32 30.91 4.45
N ASN A 589 40.24 30.36 3.67
CA ASN A 589 40.17 30.39 2.21
C ASN A 589 39.59 29.09 1.70
N VAL A 590 38.43 29.19 1.04
CA VAL A 590 37.64 28.06 0.58
C VAL A 590 37.65 28.01 -0.95
N SER A 591 38.09 26.88 -1.51
CA SER A 591 37.87 26.56 -2.92
C SER A 591 36.58 25.75 -3.04
N LEU A 592 35.65 26.17 -3.90
CA LEU A 592 34.39 25.50 -4.19
C LEU A 592 34.27 25.15 -5.68
N ASN A 593 33.76 23.96 -5.94
CA ASN A 593 33.23 23.51 -7.21
C ASN A 593 31.72 23.36 -7.08
N LEU A 594 30.99 23.94 -8.02
CA LEU A 594 29.54 23.92 -8.10
C LEU A 594 29.14 23.21 -9.39
N PHE A 595 28.35 22.14 -9.28
CA PHE A 595 27.86 21.37 -10.42
C PHE A 595 26.34 21.33 -10.39
N VAL A 596 25.69 21.67 -11.51
CA VAL A 596 24.25 21.59 -11.64
C VAL A 596 23.87 20.57 -12.70
N ALA A 597 23.02 19.65 -12.31
CA ALA A 597 22.41 18.65 -13.18
C ALA A 597 20.89 18.65 -13.03
N VAL A 598 20.20 18.26 -14.10
CA VAL A 598 18.79 17.88 -14.03
C VAL A 598 18.65 16.55 -13.32
N MET A 599 17.53 16.36 -12.64
CA MET A 599 17.33 15.21 -11.78
C MET A 599 15.91 14.68 -11.93
N TYR A 600 15.79 13.39 -12.17
CA TYR A 600 14.51 12.69 -12.06
C TYR A 600 14.07 12.66 -10.60
N TYR A 601 12.77 12.49 -10.33
CA TYR A 601 12.32 12.53 -8.94
C TYR A 601 12.92 11.41 -8.06
N THR A 602 13.43 10.35 -8.70
CA THR A 602 14.17 9.24 -8.09
C THR A 602 15.57 9.62 -7.60
N GLY A 603 16.04 10.85 -7.84
CA GLY A 603 17.39 11.28 -7.46
C GLY A 603 18.45 10.99 -8.52
N VAL A 604 18.13 10.19 -9.54
CA VAL A 604 19.01 9.93 -10.69
C VAL A 604 19.23 11.23 -11.45
N THR A 605 20.49 11.58 -11.70
CA THR A 605 20.86 12.79 -12.43
C THR A 605 21.19 12.53 -13.89
N GLY A 606 20.86 13.50 -14.74
CA GLY A 606 21.47 13.62 -16.06
C GLY A 606 22.89 14.22 -15.98
N SER A 607 23.50 14.47 -17.13
CA SER A 607 24.81 15.13 -17.19
C SER A 607 24.75 16.54 -16.60
N ASN A 608 25.86 16.97 -15.99
CA ASN A 608 26.02 18.35 -15.53
C ASN A 608 25.95 19.31 -16.72
N PHE A 609 25.02 20.26 -16.68
CA PHE A 609 24.85 21.26 -17.73
C PHE A 609 25.42 22.63 -17.35
N LYS A 610 25.70 22.85 -16.06
CA LYS A 610 26.37 24.06 -15.57
C LYS A 610 27.41 23.72 -14.51
N GLN A 611 28.60 24.31 -14.62
CA GLN A 611 29.70 24.14 -13.68
C GLN A 611 30.38 25.48 -13.40
N GLU A 612 30.68 25.76 -12.13
CA GLU A 612 31.43 26.94 -11.71
C GLU A 612 32.48 26.58 -10.66
N GLN A 613 33.64 27.24 -10.71
CA GLN A 613 34.66 27.18 -9.67
C GLN A 613 34.79 28.55 -9.01
N ARG A 614 34.84 28.59 -7.68
CA ARG A 614 34.91 29.81 -6.88
C ARG A 614 35.97 29.69 -5.81
N GLN A 615 36.72 30.76 -5.58
CA GLN A 615 37.58 30.92 -4.42
C GLN A 615 37.02 32.03 -3.55
N VAL A 616 36.85 31.74 -2.26
CA VAL A 616 36.11 32.60 -1.34
C VAL A 616 36.84 32.66 -0.01
N GLN A 617 37.19 33.86 0.44
CA GLN A 617 37.65 34.06 1.80
C GLN A 617 36.44 34.30 2.71
N VAL A 618 36.32 33.50 3.76
CA VAL A 618 35.25 33.62 4.76
C VAL A 618 35.85 34.24 6.02
N PRO A 619 35.36 35.40 6.49
CA PRO A 619 35.90 36.07 7.67
C PRO A 619 35.73 35.21 8.94
N ALA A 620 36.61 35.43 9.92
CA ALA A 620 36.54 34.76 11.23
C ALA A 620 35.18 34.96 11.90
N GLY A 621 34.55 33.87 12.38
CA GLY A 621 33.21 33.88 12.97
C GLY A 621 32.08 34.38 12.06
N GLY A 622 32.38 34.71 10.80
CA GLY A 622 31.45 35.36 9.87
C GLY A 622 30.89 34.40 8.82
N ALA A 623 30.21 34.98 7.83
CA ALA A 623 29.64 34.23 6.72
C ALA A 623 29.84 34.96 5.40
N GLN A 624 29.92 34.20 4.30
CA GLN A 624 30.05 34.70 2.94
C GLN A 624 29.04 34.02 2.03
N GLN A 625 28.46 34.78 1.08
CA GLN A 625 27.49 34.27 0.12
C GLN A 625 28.11 34.19 -1.28
N VAL A 626 27.78 33.11 -1.99
CA VAL A 626 28.18 32.85 -3.38
C VAL A 626 26.90 32.70 -4.21
N PRO A 627 26.50 33.74 -4.97
CA PRO A 627 25.31 33.69 -5.79
C PRO A 627 25.55 32.89 -7.07
N MET A 628 24.50 32.21 -7.55
CA MET A 628 24.48 31.48 -8.82
C MET A 628 23.10 31.66 -9.47
N VAL A 629 23.07 32.04 -10.75
CA VAL A 629 21.84 32.20 -11.52
C VAL A 629 21.82 31.17 -12.64
N ILE A 630 20.70 30.48 -12.82
CA ILE A 630 20.48 29.51 -13.90
C ILE A 630 19.34 30.03 -14.77
N SER A 631 19.64 30.46 -15.99
CA SER A 631 18.64 31.06 -16.87
C SER A 631 17.74 30.01 -17.54
N TYR A 632 16.51 30.39 -17.93
CA TYR A 632 15.60 29.50 -18.65
C TYR A 632 16.21 28.84 -19.89
N PRO A 633 16.92 29.56 -20.78
CA PRO A 633 17.56 28.94 -21.95
C PRO A 633 18.63 27.90 -21.58
N GLU A 634 19.33 28.06 -20.46
CA GLU A 634 20.35 27.10 -20.00
C GLU A 634 19.74 25.78 -19.56
N TYR A 635 18.66 25.81 -18.75
CA TYR A 635 18.09 24.56 -18.21
C TYR A 635 17.02 23.93 -19.10
N LYS A 636 16.33 24.70 -19.96
CA LYS A 636 15.25 24.23 -20.84
C LYS A 636 15.56 22.94 -21.61
N PRO A 637 16.70 22.80 -22.33
CA PRO A 637 16.96 21.62 -23.15
C PRO A 637 17.22 20.35 -22.33
N HIS A 638 17.45 20.49 -21.03
CA HIS A 638 17.76 19.39 -20.13
C HIS A 638 16.55 18.97 -19.26
N LEU A 639 15.47 19.77 -19.22
CA LEU A 639 14.36 19.51 -18.32
C LEU A 639 13.78 18.10 -18.52
N VAL A 640 13.69 17.38 -17.41
CA VAL A 640 13.00 16.09 -17.31
C VAL A 640 11.70 16.26 -16.55
N ASP A 641 10.91 15.19 -16.46
CA ASP A 641 9.66 15.18 -15.71
C ASP A 641 9.83 15.78 -14.31
N GLN A 642 8.82 16.55 -13.88
CA GLN A 642 8.78 17.23 -12.59
C GLN A 642 9.75 18.41 -12.38
N GLY A 643 10.65 18.71 -13.33
CA GLY A 643 11.46 19.93 -13.30
C GLY A 643 12.36 20.08 -12.07
N ALA A 644 12.89 18.97 -11.55
CA ALA A 644 13.82 18.95 -10.43
C ALA A 644 15.28 19.01 -10.90
N MET A 645 16.13 19.62 -10.07
CA MET A 645 17.55 19.81 -10.33
C MET A 645 18.34 19.61 -9.04
N LYS A 646 19.61 19.23 -9.19
CA LYS A 646 20.55 19.04 -8.08
C LYS A 646 21.76 19.95 -8.27
N LEU A 647 22.13 20.65 -7.20
CA LEU A 647 23.39 21.35 -7.04
C LEU A 647 24.32 20.49 -6.16
N SER A 648 25.39 19.97 -6.74
CA SER A 648 26.47 19.31 -6.00
C SER A 648 27.58 20.32 -5.74
N ILE A 649 27.90 20.52 -4.46
CA ILE A 649 28.92 21.44 -3.95
C ILE A 649 30.04 20.58 -3.39
N SER A 650 31.25 20.79 -3.88
CA SER A 650 32.44 20.17 -3.31
C SER A 650 33.56 21.21 -3.15
N GLY A 651 34.51 20.98 -2.26
CA GLY A 651 35.53 21.98 -1.98
C GLY A 651 36.50 21.61 -0.88
N LYS A 652 37.44 22.51 -0.62
CA LYS A 652 38.45 22.35 0.43
C LYS A 652 38.75 23.68 1.11
N VAL A 653 38.93 23.63 2.43
CA VAL A 653 39.47 24.72 3.24
C VAL A 653 40.99 24.61 3.20
N THR A 654 41.64 25.67 2.72
CA THR A 654 43.08 25.66 2.42
C THR A 654 43.92 25.43 3.68
N GLU A 655 43.53 26.05 4.79
CA GLU A 655 44.31 26.09 6.02
C GLU A 655 44.26 24.78 6.82
N THR A 656 43.10 24.13 6.86
CA THR A 656 42.88 22.93 7.68
C THR A 656 42.80 21.65 6.88
N GLY A 657 42.70 21.77 5.56
CA GLY A 657 42.43 20.64 4.68
C GLY A 657 41.02 20.08 4.81
N GLN A 658 40.12 20.72 5.58
CA GLN A 658 38.72 20.31 5.69
C GLN A 658 38.11 20.20 4.31
N VAL A 659 37.53 19.04 4.01
CA VAL A 659 36.76 18.81 2.79
C VAL A 659 35.33 19.28 3.00
N ILE A 660 34.80 19.97 2.00
CA ILE A 660 33.41 20.39 1.94
C ILE A 660 32.72 19.52 0.89
N ALA A 661 31.61 18.91 1.26
CA ALA A 661 30.73 18.24 0.32
C ALA A 661 29.27 18.47 0.75
N LYS A 662 28.41 18.85 -0.19
CA LYS A 662 26.98 19.03 0.05
C LYS A 662 26.20 18.86 -1.25
N GLU A 663 25.09 18.16 -1.19
CA GLU A 663 24.10 18.19 -2.27
C GLU A 663 22.88 19.01 -1.85
N HIS A 664 22.34 19.79 -2.79
CA HIS A 664 21.12 20.56 -2.60
C HIS A 664 20.17 20.36 -3.77
N THR A 665 18.97 19.89 -3.47
CA THR A 665 17.91 19.66 -4.45
C THR A 665 16.94 20.83 -4.47
N PHE A 666 16.56 21.26 -5.67
CA PHE A 666 15.54 22.28 -5.86
C PHE A 666 14.69 21.94 -7.09
N ARG A 667 13.52 22.58 -7.19
CA ARG A 667 12.54 22.30 -8.22
C ARG A 667 11.81 23.56 -8.67
N LEU A 668 11.45 23.59 -9.95
CA LEU A 668 10.56 24.58 -10.54
C LEU A 668 9.09 24.33 -10.16
N ARG A 669 8.35 25.40 -9.87
CA ARG A 669 6.91 25.35 -9.70
C ARG A 669 6.18 25.30 -11.04
N THR A 670 5.05 24.61 -11.02
CA THR A 670 4.03 24.68 -12.06
C THR A 670 2.87 25.54 -11.53
N PRO A 671 2.18 26.31 -12.39
CA PRO A 671 1.00 27.06 -11.98
C PRO A 671 -0.11 26.16 -11.47
N ASP A 672 -0.83 26.65 -10.46
CA ASP A 672 -1.99 25.95 -9.94
C ASP A 672 -3.18 26.08 -10.91
N LEU A 673 -4.05 25.06 -10.91
CA LEU A 673 -5.35 25.13 -11.58
C LEU A 673 -6.35 25.84 -10.68
N THR A 674 -7.08 26.80 -11.23
CA THR A 674 -8.22 27.41 -10.53
C THR A 674 -9.50 26.69 -10.94
N MET A 675 -10.27 26.19 -9.97
CA MET A 675 -11.55 25.51 -10.19
C MET A 675 -12.66 26.25 -9.45
N THR A 676 -13.71 26.63 -10.17
CA THR A 676 -14.85 27.39 -9.62
C THR A 676 -16.16 26.70 -9.97
N LEU A 677 -16.98 26.42 -8.96
CA LEU A 677 -18.37 25.99 -9.16
C LEU A 677 -19.22 27.18 -9.62
N LEU A 678 -19.91 27.05 -10.75
CA LEU A 678 -20.75 28.10 -11.33
C LEU A 678 -22.22 28.03 -10.89
N GLY A 679 -22.59 27.01 -10.12
CA GLY A 679 -23.93 26.81 -9.59
C GLY A 679 -23.93 25.84 -8.40
N PRO A 680 -25.10 25.59 -7.79
CA PRO A 680 -25.22 24.61 -6.72
C PRO A 680 -24.89 23.19 -7.22
N ALA A 681 -24.28 22.38 -6.37
CA ALA A 681 -24.03 20.96 -6.62
C ALA A 681 -25.06 20.12 -5.85
N ILE A 682 -26.07 19.59 -6.55
CA ILE A 682 -27.17 18.80 -5.98
C ILE A 682 -27.16 17.41 -6.61
N VAL A 683 -27.26 16.36 -5.78
CA VAL A 683 -27.26 14.97 -6.26
C VAL A 683 -28.37 14.75 -7.29
N GLY A 684 -27.99 14.17 -8.43
CA GLY A 684 -28.91 13.91 -9.55
C GLY A 684 -29.17 15.10 -10.48
N GLN A 685 -28.54 16.26 -10.24
CA GLN A 685 -28.62 17.43 -11.12
C GLN A 685 -27.25 17.75 -11.72
N GLU A 686 -27.26 18.24 -12.96
CA GLU A 686 -26.05 18.70 -13.64
C GLU A 686 -25.52 20.00 -13.00
N THR A 687 -24.19 20.13 -12.91
CA THR A 687 -23.53 21.32 -12.38
C THR A 687 -22.33 21.69 -13.23
N GLN A 688 -22.03 22.99 -13.33
CA GLN A 688 -20.94 23.50 -14.16
C GLN A 688 -19.73 23.87 -13.30
N VAL A 689 -18.55 23.44 -13.74
CA VAL A 689 -17.26 23.77 -13.13
C VAL A 689 -16.41 24.52 -14.17
N GLN A 690 -15.96 25.73 -13.82
CA GLN A 690 -14.98 26.47 -14.60
C GLN A 690 -13.57 26.07 -14.15
N ILE A 691 -12.71 25.72 -15.12
CA ILE A 691 -11.31 25.39 -14.88
C ILE A 691 -10.44 26.41 -15.64
N VAL A 692 -9.51 27.06 -14.93
CA VAL A 692 -8.60 28.06 -15.50
C VAL A 692 -7.15 27.63 -15.24
N PHE A 693 -6.35 27.61 -16.30
CA PHE A 693 -4.91 27.36 -16.28
C PHE A 693 -4.19 28.54 -16.93
N LYS A 694 -3.14 29.07 -16.28
CA LYS A 694 -2.29 30.12 -16.83
C LYS A 694 -0.97 29.52 -17.30
N ASN A 695 -0.70 29.58 -18.61
CA ASN A 695 0.57 29.14 -19.19
C ASN A 695 1.75 29.95 -18.58
N PRO A 696 2.72 29.29 -17.93
CA PRO A 696 3.89 29.98 -17.35
C PRO A 696 5.03 30.18 -18.36
N LEU A 697 4.98 29.50 -19.50
CA LEU A 697 6.07 29.48 -20.47
C LEU A 697 6.01 30.70 -21.40
N PRO A 698 7.17 31.16 -21.91
CA PRO A 698 7.21 32.21 -22.94
C PRO A 698 6.79 31.73 -24.33
N VAL A 699 6.24 30.50 -24.46
CA VAL A 699 5.83 29.89 -25.73
C VAL A 699 4.38 29.40 -25.64
N VAL A 700 3.69 29.31 -26.78
CA VAL A 700 2.32 28.78 -26.87
C VAL A 700 2.33 27.27 -26.60
N LEU A 701 1.44 26.79 -25.73
CA LEU A 701 1.21 25.37 -25.51
C LEU A 701 0.27 24.83 -26.57
N THR A 702 0.54 23.62 -27.06
CA THR A 702 -0.28 22.90 -28.05
C THR A 702 -0.73 21.55 -27.48
N ASN A 703 -1.87 21.02 -27.93
CA ASN A 703 -2.42 19.73 -27.48
C ASN A 703 -2.65 19.66 -25.95
N VAL A 704 -3.13 20.75 -25.35
CA VAL A 704 -3.35 20.81 -23.90
C VAL A 704 -4.53 19.90 -23.54
N THR A 705 -4.32 18.97 -22.61
CA THR A 705 -5.37 18.03 -22.18
C THR A 705 -5.61 18.16 -20.68
N PHE A 706 -6.87 18.35 -20.30
CA PHE A 706 -7.34 18.28 -18.91
C PHE A 706 -7.83 16.86 -18.63
N HIS A 707 -7.39 16.30 -17.50
CA HIS A 707 -7.89 15.03 -16.96
C HIS A 707 -8.74 15.34 -15.72
N MET A 708 -9.96 14.79 -15.64
CA MET A 708 -10.87 15.07 -14.54
C MET A 708 -11.52 13.78 -14.06
N GLU A 709 -11.60 13.62 -12.74
CA GLU A 709 -12.27 12.51 -12.08
C GLU A 709 -12.85 13.01 -10.75
N GLY A 710 -14.02 12.48 -10.37
CA GLY A 710 -14.57 12.68 -9.04
C GLY A 710 -15.48 11.52 -8.68
N SER A 711 -15.04 10.63 -7.79
CA SER A 711 -15.87 9.51 -7.35
C SER A 711 -17.18 10.06 -6.76
N GLY A 712 -18.31 9.54 -7.24
CA GLY A 712 -19.66 9.99 -6.87
C GLY A 712 -20.12 11.28 -7.55
N LEU A 713 -19.28 11.91 -8.37
CA LEU A 713 -19.60 13.14 -9.13
C LEU A 713 -19.53 12.90 -10.65
N SER A 714 -18.40 12.37 -11.14
CA SER A 714 -18.17 12.11 -12.57
C SER A 714 -17.21 10.93 -12.74
N THR A 715 -17.51 10.07 -13.72
CA THR A 715 -16.53 9.12 -14.22
C THR A 715 -15.33 9.85 -14.81
N PRO A 716 -14.14 9.22 -14.84
CA PRO A 716 -12.95 9.79 -15.46
C PRO A 716 -13.24 10.28 -16.89
N ASN A 717 -12.83 11.50 -17.19
CA ASN A 717 -12.98 12.09 -18.51
C ASN A 717 -11.77 12.97 -18.86
N THR A 718 -11.63 13.27 -20.15
CA THR A 718 -10.56 14.09 -20.68
C THR A 718 -11.09 15.14 -21.64
N MET A 719 -10.54 16.35 -21.59
CA MET A 719 -10.89 17.46 -22.48
C MET A 719 -9.63 18.05 -23.09
N THR A 720 -9.54 18.07 -24.42
CA THR A 720 -8.44 18.70 -25.16
C THR A 720 -8.81 20.13 -25.54
N VAL A 721 -7.86 21.06 -25.36
CA VAL A 721 -8.00 22.50 -25.64
C VAL A 721 -6.85 22.96 -26.52
N GLY A 722 -7.19 23.68 -27.60
CA GLY A 722 -6.26 24.10 -28.64
C GLY A 722 -5.98 22.96 -29.60
#